data_AF-A0A1Y0MXX2-F1
#
_entry.id   AF-A0A1Y0MXX2-F1
#
_cell.length_a   1.000
_cell.length_b   1.000
_cell.length_c   1.000
_cell.angle_alpha   90.00
_cell.angle_beta   90.00
_cell.angle_gamma   90.00
#
_symmetry.space_group_name_H-M   'P 1'
#
loop_
_entity.id
_entity.type
_entity.pdbx_description
1 polymer ?
#
loop_
_entity_poly.entity_id
_entity_poly.type
_entity_poly.pdbx_seq_one_letter_code
_entity_poly.pdbx_strand_id
1 'polypeptide(L)'
;MKTKLPLLLIFIALFSSLEEMNAQDFLKKIGKSNSAIKESKIYKKKNLPSKFELISLKENDFKTFLKVKSKNEKKTLRLPNTKGGFSNFAIKEVSNFETKLSEKFSNIKSYSAQGIDDPTAVAKISVGTDGFHAVVFSGKEETLYIDPYTKDNKTLIAYKRSDLETNKDDFTCQVEEISRKSITEGKTISNATDGKLRTFRLALVCSGEYAQFHLTNQNIESSATDEVKKAAVLSAMNTTMTRVNGVFERDLSVRMVIVGDNDKVIFLDAATDNITDGNPNTMINQVQSICDSEIGDANYDIGHVFSIGGDGLAGGGVVCITGSKARGVTGRSNPIGDAYDIDYVAHEMGHQFGANHTQNNDCNRNNITAVEPGSASTIMGYAGICSPNVQGQSDDYFHAVSIAEMWSVIQTSASCAVITDTSNSAPTANAGSDYSIPKSTPFVLKGTATDANGTSSLTYNWEQIDNEIASMSPLSANTGGPMFRSLSSMTLPNRYMPDLTTVLAGNTSSTWEVLPSVERDLNFSFLVRDNHAGGGSTARDDMKVSVENAEAFTVSAPNSAVFWSVGSTQSITWVKGTTDAAPINCLNVNIKLSIDGGVTFPIILKSNTPNDGVENIVIPNNITSSARVLVEAADNIFYNVNSTNFTIFKDLLLTSTTDVASACNTESQEASYILSVNFADDFSETVSLSSTGQPSGSMVTFSPTTLSGDSSITMKISNLNGITSQAYSINVEASSTSVTKSVNVQLNVTDSNFSALILTSPVNNELAVERAVVLKWGADVNASNYDVEVATDSGFSTIISSGNTTTNSYYFSNSSQNTTYYWKVKPKNTCGDGVFSEIFNFKTISSFYCASTFTDEVGGTEHITNVTFNTINNNSGNDTVDGYENFASVETNIKRGDSHQISVTLDTGGYQDHCFVFIDWNQDYVFDKATERYDLGTKVDADGDVNTTNKGTLTSDITVPDDAVFGSTIMRVVIEYDDSSSYGDGPCDSDHLSEYGETEDYTVIVDTTASIDDVVFEGFNLFPNPTKGEFTLNLKVINTDEVSVQLFDIRGRLIDEKKYYNTITNFSKRMSFEKASAGLYLLRVINGNKQTTRKLIIK
;
A
#
# COMPACT_ATOMS: atom_id res chain seq x y z
N MET A 1 61.72 -1.06 -22.06
CA MET A 1 60.57 -0.33 -22.62
C MET A 1 59.31 -1.10 -22.26
N LYS A 2 58.29 -0.38 -21.76
CA LYS A 2 56.92 -0.83 -21.41
C LYS A 2 56.74 -1.53 -20.05
N THR A 3 55.64 -1.11 -19.39
CA THR A 3 54.95 -1.65 -18.19
C THR A 3 55.35 -1.18 -16.78
N LYS A 4 55.51 0.13 -16.54
CA LYS A 4 55.33 0.73 -15.19
C LYS A 4 54.67 2.13 -15.19
N LEU A 5 53.76 2.39 -16.13
CA LEU A 5 53.05 3.69 -16.23
C LEU A 5 51.54 3.67 -15.89
N PRO A 6 50.77 2.57 -15.99
CA PRO A 6 49.32 2.65 -15.73
C PRO A 6 48.95 2.59 -14.24
N LEU A 7 49.81 2.05 -13.38
CA LEU A 7 49.51 1.96 -11.93
C LEU A 7 49.73 3.30 -11.21
N LEU A 8 50.65 4.14 -11.68
CA LEU A 8 50.92 5.46 -11.09
C LEU A 8 49.82 6.47 -11.46
N LEU A 9 49.23 6.36 -12.65
CA LEU A 9 48.10 7.20 -13.09
C LEU A 9 46.79 6.85 -12.36
N ILE A 10 46.57 5.58 -12.01
CA ILE A 10 45.41 5.15 -11.20
C ILE A 10 45.59 5.56 -9.73
N PHE A 11 46.81 5.48 -9.18
CA PHE A 11 47.09 5.93 -7.82
C PHE A 11 47.02 7.45 -7.66
N ILE A 12 47.44 8.23 -8.67
CA ILE A 12 47.30 9.70 -8.67
C ILE A 12 45.83 10.12 -8.86
N ALA A 13 45.05 9.40 -9.69
CA ALA A 13 43.62 9.66 -9.87
C ALA A 13 42.77 9.35 -8.62
N LEU A 14 43.11 8.30 -7.86
CA LEU A 14 42.46 7.93 -6.60
C LEU A 14 42.81 8.88 -5.44
N PHE A 15 44.00 9.48 -5.45
CA PHE A 15 44.36 10.51 -4.46
C PHE A 15 43.85 11.91 -4.83
N SER A 16 43.70 12.25 -6.11
CA SER A 16 43.09 13.53 -6.51
C SER A 16 41.58 13.58 -6.25
N SER A 17 40.88 12.44 -6.22
CA SER A 17 39.45 12.38 -5.82
C SER A 17 39.23 12.37 -4.30
N LEU A 18 40.28 12.12 -3.51
CA LEU A 18 40.23 12.16 -2.04
C LEU A 18 40.66 13.51 -1.46
N GLU A 19 41.36 14.35 -2.23
CA GLU A 19 41.72 15.72 -1.81
C GLU A 19 40.56 16.72 -1.95
N GLU A 20 39.61 16.51 -2.86
CA GLU A 20 38.44 17.40 -3.00
C GLU A 20 37.41 17.22 -1.87
N MET A 21 37.41 16.09 -1.16
CA MET A 21 36.48 15.82 -0.06
C MET A 21 36.87 16.49 1.27
N ASN A 22 38.08 17.06 1.38
CA ASN A 22 38.57 17.78 2.58
C ASN A 22 38.51 19.33 2.45
N ALA A 23 37.92 19.87 1.38
CA ALA A 23 38.12 21.27 0.98
C ALA A 23 37.13 22.32 1.56
N GLN A 24 36.29 21.97 2.55
CA GLN A 24 35.41 22.95 3.22
C GLN A 24 35.77 23.14 4.69
N ASP A 25 36.84 23.88 4.94
CA ASP A 25 37.33 24.21 6.30
C ASP A 25 36.89 25.63 6.75
N PHE A 26 35.83 26.19 6.14
CA PHE A 26 35.36 27.55 6.42
C PHE A 26 34.19 27.61 7.42
N LEU A 27 33.41 26.55 7.61
CA LEU A 27 32.44 26.42 8.70
C LEU A 27 32.89 25.30 9.65
N LYS A 28 33.07 25.62 10.94
CA LYS A 28 33.55 24.64 11.92
C LYS A 28 32.85 24.82 13.27
N LYS A 29 32.36 23.72 13.83
CA LYS A 29 31.78 23.70 15.18
C LYS A 29 32.83 24.08 16.23
N ILE A 30 32.46 24.94 17.17
CA ILE A 30 33.33 25.40 18.27
C ILE A 30 32.65 25.26 19.64
N GLY A 31 33.46 25.07 20.69
CA GLY A 31 32.96 24.95 22.07
C GLY A 31 32.58 26.29 22.69
N LYS A 32 31.61 26.29 23.62
CA LYS A 32 31.13 27.48 24.35
C LYS A 32 32.21 28.17 25.21
N SER A 33 33.29 27.47 25.57
CA SER A 33 34.41 27.97 26.37
C SER A 33 35.54 28.62 25.55
N ASN A 34 35.39 28.76 24.23
CA ASN A 34 36.42 29.28 23.34
C ASN A 34 36.81 30.74 23.71
N SER A 35 38.11 30.98 23.92
CA SER A 35 38.64 32.28 24.36
C SER A 35 38.36 33.41 23.38
N ALA A 36 38.29 33.12 22.07
CA ALA A 36 37.99 34.11 21.03
C ALA A 36 36.59 34.73 21.17
N ILE A 37 35.62 34.00 21.74
CA ILE A 37 34.26 34.52 21.96
C ILE A 37 34.25 35.53 23.12
N LYS A 38 35.09 35.33 24.14
CA LYS A 38 35.14 36.18 25.34
C LYS A 38 35.61 37.62 25.06
N GLU A 39 36.37 37.82 23.99
CA GLU A 39 36.87 39.13 23.57
C GLU A 39 35.92 39.84 22.58
N SER A 40 34.94 39.14 22.02
CA SER A 40 34.04 39.65 21.00
C SER A 40 32.75 40.26 21.58
N LYS A 41 32.24 41.33 20.96
CA LYS A 41 30.89 41.85 21.29
C LYS A 41 29.84 40.92 20.69
N ILE A 42 28.93 40.42 21.53
CA ILE A 42 27.85 39.51 21.13
C ILE A 42 26.61 40.33 20.77
N TYR A 43 25.81 39.87 19.79
CA TYR A 43 24.49 40.45 19.53
C TYR A 43 23.59 40.25 20.76
N LYS A 44 23.00 41.34 21.26
CA LYS A 44 21.97 41.25 22.31
C LYS A 44 20.64 40.82 21.67
N LYS A 45 20.40 39.52 21.55
CA LYS A 45 19.08 39.00 21.14
C LYS A 45 18.15 39.00 22.35
N LYS A 46 16.99 39.67 22.26
CA LYS A 46 15.92 39.64 23.29
C LYS A 46 15.44 38.21 23.53
N ASN A 47 15.35 37.42 22.46
CA ASN A 47 14.98 35.99 22.48
C ASN A 47 16.17 35.15 22.04
N LEU A 48 17.10 34.89 22.95
CA LEU A 48 18.18 33.93 22.68
C LEU A 48 17.60 32.50 22.73
N PRO A 49 17.92 31.62 21.77
CA PRO A 49 17.45 30.23 21.83
C PRO A 49 17.90 29.52 23.11
N SER A 50 17.00 28.72 23.70
CA SER A 50 17.28 27.91 24.89
C SER A 50 18.36 26.85 24.64
N LYS A 51 18.44 26.34 23.41
CA LYS A 51 19.50 25.43 22.92
C LYS A 51 20.04 25.94 21.59
N PHE A 52 21.36 25.83 21.42
CA PHE A 52 22.04 26.20 20.18
C PHE A 52 23.48 25.67 20.13
N GLU A 53 24.01 25.62 18.91
CA GLU A 53 25.40 25.32 18.59
C GLU A 53 26.14 26.58 18.10
N LEU A 54 27.45 26.63 18.37
CA LEU A 54 28.31 27.71 17.89
C LEU A 54 29.22 27.22 16.76
N ILE A 55 29.32 28.02 15.71
CA ILE A 55 30.07 27.69 14.50
C ILE A 55 30.98 28.87 14.15
N SER A 56 32.27 28.62 13.93
CA SER A 56 33.17 29.62 13.37
C SER A 56 33.02 29.69 11.86
N LEU A 57 32.99 30.91 11.31
CA LEU A 57 33.00 31.20 9.88
C LEU A 57 34.32 31.87 9.47
N LYS A 58 35.04 31.26 8.54
CA LYS A 58 36.15 31.92 7.81
C LYS A 58 35.60 32.61 6.57
N GLU A 59 35.13 33.85 6.74
CA GLU A 59 34.38 34.58 5.71
C GLU A 59 35.11 34.71 4.36
N ASN A 60 36.42 34.96 4.37
CA ASN A 60 37.22 35.08 3.14
C ASN A 60 37.29 33.78 2.34
N ASP A 61 37.40 32.64 3.03
CA ASP A 61 37.44 31.31 2.42
C ASP A 61 36.07 30.98 1.81
N PHE A 62 34.99 31.32 2.53
CA PHE A 62 33.63 31.16 2.02
C PHE A 62 33.35 32.03 0.78
N LYS A 63 33.73 33.32 0.80
CA LYS A 63 33.62 34.20 -0.37
C LYS A 63 34.45 33.69 -1.55
N THR A 64 35.61 33.09 -1.29
CA THR A 64 36.45 32.48 -2.33
C THR A 64 35.76 31.26 -2.92
N PHE A 65 35.23 30.36 -2.08
CA PHE A 65 34.43 29.21 -2.51
C PHE A 65 33.26 29.60 -3.41
N LEU A 66 32.55 30.69 -3.09
CA LEU A 66 31.45 31.21 -3.91
C LEU A 66 31.91 31.74 -5.29
N LYS A 67 33.15 32.23 -5.43
CA LYS A 67 33.69 32.78 -6.70
C LYS A 67 34.27 31.75 -7.66
N VAL A 68 34.69 30.58 -7.19
CA VAL A 68 35.31 29.54 -8.06
C VAL A 68 34.30 29.05 -9.11
N LYS A 69 34.52 29.30 -10.41
CA LYS A 69 33.66 28.73 -11.47
C LYS A 69 34.10 27.29 -11.76
N SER A 70 33.33 26.29 -11.33
CA SER A 70 33.55 24.91 -11.79
C SER A 70 32.98 24.77 -13.20
N LYS A 71 33.79 24.23 -14.14
CA LYS A 71 33.39 24.06 -15.54
C LYS A 71 32.44 22.88 -15.76
N ASN A 72 32.26 21.97 -14.79
CA ASN A 72 31.47 20.74 -14.97
C ASN A 72 30.79 20.18 -13.69
N GLU A 73 30.83 20.85 -12.52
CA GLU A 73 30.22 20.32 -11.29
C GLU A 73 29.27 21.30 -10.58
N LYS A 74 28.17 20.77 -10.03
CA LYS A 74 27.32 21.46 -9.05
C LYS A 74 28.16 21.74 -7.80
N LYS A 75 28.25 22.99 -7.35
CA LYS A 75 28.93 23.31 -6.09
C LYS A 75 28.19 22.67 -4.93
N THR A 76 28.91 21.91 -4.11
CA THR A 76 28.38 21.33 -2.87
C THR A 76 28.76 22.21 -1.69
N LEU A 77 27.82 22.60 -0.83
CA LEU A 77 28.01 23.35 0.41
C LEU A 77 27.62 22.47 1.61
N ARG A 78 28.42 22.49 2.68
CA ARG A 78 28.11 21.85 3.95
C ARG A 78 27.52 22.85 4.94
N LEU A 79 26.32 22.56 5.43
CA LEU A 79 25.65 23.32 6.48
C LEU A 79 25.46 22.45 7.73
N PRO A 80 25.48 23.04 8.93
CA PRO A 80 25.07 22.36 10.17
C PRO A 80 23.70 21.70 10.04
N ASN A 81 23.46 20.63 10.82
CA ASN A 81 22.17 19.95 10.91
C ASN A 81 21.69 19.81 12.35
N THR A 82 20.44 19.38 12.55
CA THR A 82 19.82 19.34 13.90
C THR A 82 20.40 18.26 14.81
N LYS A 83 21.15 17.30 14.25
CA LYS A 83 21.84 16.22 14.97
C LYS A 83 23.24 16.64 15.44
N GLY A 84 23.63 17.90 15.22
CA GLY A 84 24.91 18.47 15.64
C GLY A 84 26.10 18.15 14.72
N GLY A 85 25.82 17.62 13.53
CA GLY A 85 26.76 17.38 12.44
C GLY A 85 26.60 18.37 11.29
N PHE A 86 26.94 17.95 10.06
CA PHE A 86 26.77 18.74 8.83
C PHE A 86 26.09 17.89 7.74
N SER A 87 25.28 18.54 6.92
CA SER A 87 24.64 17.96 5.72
C SER A 87 25.10 18.69 4.45
N ASN A 88 25.11 17.97 3.33
CA ASN A 88 25.56 18.43 2.02
C ASN A 88 24.40 19.00 1.20
N PHE A 89 24.66 20.11 0.51
CA PHE A 89 23.68 20.81 -0.33
C PHE A 89 24.28 21.21 -1.69
N ALA A 90 23.54 21.05 -2.77
CA ALA A 90 23.89 21.62 -4.08
C ALA A 90 23.42 23.09 -4.14
N ILE A 91 24.36 24.04 -4.16
CA ILE A 91 24.08 25.48 -4.05
C ILE A 91 24.05 26.20 -5.41
N LYS A 92 23.10 27.14 -5.56
CA LYS A 92 22.97 28.05 -6.70
C LYS A 92 22.71 29.48 -6.21
N GLU A 93 23.36 30.47 -6.82
CA GLU A 93 23.05 31.88 -6.58
C GLU A 93 21.66 32.21 -7.11
N VAL A 94 20.85 32.83 -6.27
CA VAL A 94 19.47 33.20 -6.55
C VAL A 94 19.23 34.55 -5.88
N SER A 95 19.47 35.63 -6.64
CA SER A 95 19.34 37.00 -6.16
C SER A 95 17.90 37.35 -5.80
N ASN A 96 17.69 37.98 -4.64
CA ASN A 96 16.44 38.66 -4.31
C ASN A 96 16.38 40.08 -4.88
N PHE A 97 17.38 40.53 -5.65
CA PHE A 97 17.41 41.87 -6.24
C PHE A 97 17.32 41.78 -7.75
N GLU A 98 16.64 42.75 -8.36
CA GLU A 98 16.80 43.01 -9.79
C GLU A 98 18.25 43.35 -10.14
N THR A 99 18.63 43.08 -11.39
CA THR A 99 20.01 43.21 -11.88
C THR A 99 20.64 44.56 -11.50
N LYS A 100 19.94 45.67 -11.73
CA LYS A 100 20.42 47.03 -11.45
C LYS A 100 20.81 47.23 -9.97
N LEU A 101 19.99 46.77 -9.03
CA LEU A 101 20.29 46.89 -7.60
C LEU A 101 21.39 45.93 -7.18
N SER A 102 21.38 44.70 -7.73
CA SER A 102 22.40 43.68 -7.45
C SER A 102 23.81 44.08 -7.94
N GLU A 103 23.91 44.83 -9.04
CA GLU A 103 25.17 45.35 -9.56
C GLU A 103 25.69 46.51 -8.69
N LYS A 104 24.77 47.39 -8.23
CA LYS A 104 25.09 48.49 -7.33
C LYS A 104 25.58 48.02 -5.96
N PHE A 105 24.92 47.04 -5.36
CA PHE A 105 25.26 46.46 -4.06
C PHE A 105 25.76 45.01 -4.20
N SER A 106 26.80 44.82 -5.01
CA SER A 106 27.33 43.50 -5.39
C SER A 106 27.84 42.60 -4.26
N ASN A 107 28.03 43.16 -3.07
CA ASN A 107 28.42 42.44 -1.85
C ASN A 107 27.24 41.76 -1.13
N ILE A 108 25.99 42.10 -1.47
CA ILE A 108 24.79 41.50 -0.90
C ILE A 108 24.28 40.43 -1.86
N LYS A 109 24.14 39.20 -1.37
CA LYS A 109 23.84 38.02 -2.18
C LYS A 109 22.88 37.08 -1.45
N SER A 110 22.12 36.34 -2.24
CA SER A 110 21.26 35.27 -1.75
C SER A 110 21.42 34.00 -2.60
N TYR A 111 21.21 32.84 -1.98
CA TYR A 111 21.41 31.53 -2.58
C TYR A 111 20.29 30.58 -2.19
N SER A 112 19.96 29.68 -3.10
CA SER A 112 19.10 28.51 -2.86
C SER A 112 19.95 27.25 -2.96
N ALA A 113 19.78 26.30 -2.05
CA ALA A 113 20.52 25.05 -2.09
C ALA A 113 19.64 23.83 -1.80
N GLN A 114 19.70 22.81 -2.67
CA GLN A 114 18.96 21.56 -2.52
C GLN A 114 19.78 20.56 -1.70
N GLY A 115 19.16 19.90 -0.72
CA GLY A 115 19.80 18.84 0.07
C GLY A 115 20.19 17.63 -0.79
N ILE A 116 21.40 17.13 -0.57
CA ILE A 116 21.93 15.91 -1.21
C ILE A 116 21.68 14.70 -0.32
N ASP A 117 21.96 14.84 0.98
CA ASP A 117 21.75 13.76 1.96
C ASP A 117 20.25 13.62 2.33
N ASP A 118 19.52 14.72 2.23
CA ASP A 118 18.08 14.78 2.42
C ASP A 118 17.41 15.50 1.24
N PRO A 119 16.78 14.78 0.30
CA PRO A 119 16.15 15.38 -0.86
C PRO A 119 14.97 16.31 -0.53
N THR A 120 14.37 16.19 0.66
CA THR A 120 13.31 17.10 1.12
C THR A 120 13.86 18.45 1.60
N ALA A 121 15.18 18.56 1.83
CA ALA A 121 15.76 19.73 2.45
C ALA A 121 16.09 20.83 1.44
N VAL A 122 15.72 22.07 1.77
CA VAL A 122 16.08 23.27 1.00
C VAL A 122 16.66 24.31 1.95
N ALA A 123 17.86 24.79 1.62
CA ALA A 123 18.49 25.88 2.35
C ALA A 123 18.36 27.21 1.57
N LYS A 124 17.97 28.27 2.28
CA LYS A 124 18.00 29.66 1.78
C LYS A 124 19.05 30.43 2.55
N ILE A 125 19.99 31.05 1.84
CA ILE A 125 21.19 31.65 2.43
C ILE A 125 21.27 33.11 2.00
N SER A 126 21.46 34.02 2.96
CA SER A 126 21.73 35.45 2.76
C SER A 126 23.15 35.75 3.21
N VAL A 127 23.86 36.56 2.41
CA VAL A 127 25.21 37.02 2.70
C VAL A 127 25.29 38.51 2.41
N GLY A 128 25.67 39.31 3.39
CA GLY A 128 25.90 40.74 3.19
C GLY A 128 26.67 41.38 4.33
N THR A 129 26.40 42.64 4.64
CA THR A 129 27.08 43.38 5.72
C THR A 129 26.64 42.93 7.12
N ASP A 130 25.42 42.42 7.23
CA ASP A 130 24.86 41.83 8.45
C ASP A 130 25.41 40.43 8.74
N GLY A 131 26.09 39.79 7.77
CA GLY A 131 26.84 38.56 7.95
C GLY A 131 26.32 37.40 7.10
N PHE A 132 26.55 36.17 7.58
CA PHE A 132 26.01 34.96 6.97
C PHE A 132 24.74 34.54 7.73
N HIS A 133 23.64 34.41 7.00
CA HIS A 133 22.37 33.92 7.50
C HIS A 133 21.91 32.74 6.65
N ALA A 134 21.34 31.71 7.26
CA ALA A 134 20.67 30.64 6.54
C ALA A 134 19.44 30.13 7.30
N VAL A 135 18.47 29.64 6.54
CA VAL A 135 17.39 28.77 7.02
C VAL A 135 17.43 27.47 6.23
N VAL A 136 17.26 26.34 6.91
CA VAL A 136 17.19 25.02 6.30
C VAL A 136 15.84 24.41 6.63
N PHE A 137 14.98 24.29 5.62
CA PHE A 137 13.74 23.53 5.68
C PHE A 137 14.05 22.06 5.41
N SER A 138 13.34 21.13 6.07
CA SER A 138 13.48 19.68 5.86
C SER A 138 12.17 18.98 6.24
N GLY A 139 11.86 17.87 5.56
CA GLY A 139 10.79 16.96 5.95
C GLY A 139 11.20 15.91 6.99
N LYS A 140 12.50 15.80 7.30
CA LYS A 140 13.07 14.82 8.25
C LYS A 140 13.55 15.44 9.54
N GLU A 141 13.91 16.71 9.50
CA GLU A 141 14.45 17.46 10.63
C GLU A 141 13.67 18.76 10.79
N GLU A 142 13.55 19.26 12.02
CA GLU A 142 12.96 20.57 12.29
C GLU A 142 13.75 21.69 11.58
N THR A 143 13.05 22.78 11.24
CA THR A 143 13.67 23.95 10.61
C THR A 143 14.83 24.49 11.45
N LEU A 144 15.99 24.59 10.80
CA LEU A 144 17.23 25.06 11.40
C LEU A 144 17.55 26.47 10.91
N TYR A 145 17.80 27.37 11.86
CA TYR A 145 18.27 28.72 11.60
C TYR A 145 19.76 28.83 11.92
N ILE A 146 20.48 29.56 11.08
CA ILE A 146 21.90 29.88 11.26
C ILE A 146 22.04 31.38 11.13
N ASP A 147 22.48 32.05 12.19
CA ASP A 147 22.63 33.50 12.24
C ASP A 147 23.98 33.91 12.83
N PRO A 148 24.44 35.16 12.61
CA PRO A 148 25.54 35.75 13.36
C PRO A 148 25.25 35.79 14.87
N TYR A 149 26.23 35.35 15.64
CA TYR A 149 26.25 35.40 17.10
C TYR A 149 27.09 36.58 17.60
N THR A 150 28.24 36.82 16.97
CA THR A 150 29.16 37.91 17.31
C THR A 150 29.02 39.05 16.30
N LYS A 151 29.18 40.30 16.77
CA LYS A 151 29.07 41.51 15.96
C LYS A 151 30.19 41.67 14.91
N ASP A 152 31.22 40.84 14.95
CA ASP A 152 32.27 40.77 13.92
C ASP A 152 31.95 39.72 12.83
N ASN A 153 30.77 39.09 12.90
CA ASN A 153 30.26 38.09 11.96
C ASN A 153 31.08 36.80 11.82
N LYS A 154 32.09 36.58 12.70
CA LYS A 154 32.97 35.40 12.64
C LYS A 154 32.42 34.19 13.36
N THR A 155 31.50 34.38 14.31
CA THR A 155 30.85 33.29 15.03
C THR A 155 29.36 33.31 14.73
N LEU A 156 28.83 32.17 14.34
CA LEU A 156 27.43 31.91 14.05
C LEU A 156 26.79 31.09 15.19
N ILE A 157 25.48 31.22 15.31
CA ILE A 157 24.61 30.42 16.16
C ILE A 157 23.69 29.59 15.26
N ALA A 158 23.65 28.27 15.46
CA ALA A 158 22.70 27.37 14.82
C ALA A 158 21.70 26.84 15.84
N TYR A 159 20.41 26.96 15.56
CA TYR A 159 19.34 26.65 16.50
C TYR A 159 18.05 26.23 15.79
N LYS A 160 17.22 25.45 16.48
CA LYS A 160 15.91 25.03 15.98
C LYS A 160 14.87 26.10 16.29
N ARG A 161 13.80 26.15 15.49
CA ARG A 161 12.66 27.02 15.78
C ARG A 161 12.04 26.75 17.16
N SER A 162 11.88 25.47 17.52
CA SER A 162 11.30 25.04 18.80
C SER A 162 12.08 25.51 20.04
N ASP A 163 13.37 25.86 19.87
CA ASP A 163 14.23 26.28 20.98
C ASP A 163 14.07 27.77 21.30
N LEU A 164 13.30 28.53 20.51
CA LEU A 164 13.02 29.94 20.75
C LEU A 164 11.96 30.15 21.83
N GLU A 165 12.16 31.15 22.65
CA GLU A 165 11.15 31.56 23.62
C GLU A 165 9.95 32.24 22.94
N THR A 166 8.77 32.02 23.50
CA THR A 166 7.54 32.65 23.05
C THR A 166 7.62 34.17 23.21
N ASN A 167 7.47 34.92 22.13
CA ASN A 167 7.52 36.37 22.18
C ASN A 167 6.18 36.89 22.70
N LYS A 168 6.14 37.39 23.94
CA LYS A 168 4.91 37.86 24.62
C LYS A 168 4.58 39.33 24.33
N ASP A 169 5.04 39.86 23.20
CA ASP A 169 4.77 41.25 22.85
C ASP A 169 3.37 41.35 22.22
N ASP A 170 2.50 42.19 22.78
CA ASP A 170 1.15 42.48 22.25
C ASP A 170 1.27 42.98 20.80
N PHE A 171 0.80 42.17 19.85
CA PHE A 171 0.74 42.52 18.44
C PHE A 171 -0.60 42.12 17.88
N THR A 172 -1.15 43.04 17.11
CA THR A 172 -2.38 42.84 16.38
C THR A 172 -2.03 42.83 14.90
N CYS A 173 -2.54 41.86 14.14
CA CYS A 173 -2.57 41.97 12.69
C CYS A 173 -3.96 42.46 12.28
N GLN A 174 -4.05 43.28 11.25
CA GLN A 174 -5.29 43.82 10.69
C GLN A 174 -5.29 43.62 9.16
N VAL A 175 -6.47 43.60 8.54
CA VAL A 175 -6.60 43.45 7.07
C VAL A 175 -7.66 44.41 6.54
N GLU A 176 -7.37 45.10 5.44
CA GLU A 176 -8.35 45.93 4.73
C GLU A 176 -8.95 45.20 3.52
N GLU A 177 -10.28 45.09 3.50
CA GLU A 177 -11.05 44.47 2.41
C GLU A 177 -11.21 45.42 1.21
N ILE A 178 -10.18 45.54 0.36
CA ILE A 178 -10.21 46.51 -0.75
C ILE A 178 -10.46 45.86 -2.12
N SER A 179 -10.02 44.62 -2.34
CA SER A 179 -10.03 44.01 -3.68
C SER A 179 -10.54 42.57 -3.76
N ARG A 180 -11.35 42.13 -2.78
CA ARG A 180 -11.89 40.78 -2.77
C ARG A 180 -13.04 40.65 -3.77
N LYS A 181 -12.79 40.05 -4.94
CA LYS A 181 -13.87 39.30 -5.60
C LYS A 181 -14.22 38.17 -4.65
N SER A 182 -15.47 38.12 -4.20
CA SER A 182 -15.98 37.01 -3.40
C SER A 182 -15.63 35.71 -4.13
N ILE A 183 -14.87 34.83 -3.46
CA ILE A 183 -14.73 33.44 -3.90
C ILE A 183 -16.14 32.89 -3.82
N THR A 184 -16.77 32.76 -4.98
CA THR A 184 -18.15 32.26 -5.09
C THR A 184 -18.10 30.78 -4.73
N GLU A 185 -18.98 30.33 -3.83
CA GLU A 185 -19.13 28.93 -3.47
C GLU A 185 -19.16 28.04 -4.72
N GLY A 186 -18.18 27.14 -4.82
CA GLY A 186 -18.04 26.18 -5.91
C GLY A 186 -17.11 26.63 -7.04
N LYS A 187 -15.79 26.36 -6.93
CA LYS A 187 -14.91 26.01 -8.07
C LYS A 187 -13.48 25.65 -7.64
N THR A 188 -13.01 24.51 -8.17
CA THR A 188 -11.62 24.03 -8.34
C THR A 188 -10.60 24.46 -7.28
N ILE A 189 -10.19 23.49 -6.45
CA ILE A 189 -8.99 23.56 -5.62
C ILE A 189 -7.81 24.00 -6.51
N SER A 190 -7.14 25.09 -6.12
CA SER A 190 -6.13 25.76 -6.92
C SER A 190 -4.77 25.64 -6.24
N ASN A 191 -3.83 24.95 -6.89
CA ASN A 191 -2.47 24.74 -6.39
C ASN A 191 -1.42 24.99 -7.47
N ALA A 192 -0.16 25.19 -7.05
CA ALA A 192 0.97 25.39 -7.95
C ALA A 192 1.33 24.09 -8.67
N THR A 193 0.61 23.78 -9.76
CA THR A 193 0.72 22.52 -10.50
C THR A 193 1.28 22.67 -11.92
N ASP A 194 1.73 23.87 -12.30
CA ASP A 194 2.08 24.21 -13.67
C ASP A 194 3.59 24.23 -13.97
N GLY A 195 4.43 23.85 -13.00
CA GLY A 195 5.89 23.79 -13.17
C GLY A 195 6.55 25.16 -13.44
N LYS A 196 5.93 26.24 -12.95
CA LYS A 196 6.36 27.63 -13.25
C LYS A 196 6.60 28.45 -12.01
N LEU A 197 7.76 29.11 -11.96
CA LEU A 197 8.11 30.11 -10.97
C LEU A 197 7.61 31.49 -11.41
N ARG A 198 6.86 32.16 -10.55
CA ARG A 198 6.35 33.52 -10.74
C ARG A 198 7.19 34.50 -9.94
N THR A 199 7.85 35.42 -10.65
CA THR A 199 8.70 36.45 -10.05
C THR A 199 8.00 37.79 -10.06
N PHE A 200 7.74 38.34 -8.88
CA PHE A 200 7.12 39.67 -8.66
C PHE A 200 8.17 40.67 -8.21
N ARG A 201 8.10 41.89 -8.74
CA ARG A 201 8.95 43.01 -8.37
C ARG A 201 8.44 43.69 -7.11
N LEU A 202 9.24 43.73 -6.06
CA LEU A 202 8.93 44.27 -4.75
C LEU A 202 9.55 45.65 -4.57
N ALA A 203 8.72 46.67 -4.37
CA ALA A 203 9.13 47.97 -3.84
C ALA A 203 9.07 47.92 -2.30
N LEU A 204 10.22 47.69 -1.66
CA LEU A 204 10.31 47.52 -0.22
C LEU A 204 10.79 48.82 0.42
N VAL A 205 9.84 49.56 0.99
CA VAL A 205 10.07 50.83 1.67
C VAL A 205 10.67 50.55 3.05
N CYS A 206 11.67 51.35 3.44
CA CYS A 206 12.28 51.29 4.77
C CYS A 206 12.06 52.64 5.46
N SER A 207 11.38 52.64 6.61
CA SER A 207 11.25 53.85 7.45
C SER A 207 12.62 54.27 8.01
N GLY A 208 12.74 55.55 8.36
CA GLY A 208 13.94 56.08 8.99
C GLY A 208 14.28 55.38 10.30
N GLU A 209 13.28 54.99 11.07
CA GLU A 209 13.46 54.27 12.34
C GLU A 209 13.98 52.85 12.12
N TYR A 210 13.46 52.11 11.13
CA TYR A 210 13.98 50.79 10.75
C TYR A 210 15.44 50.90 10.32
N ALA A 211 15.76 51.90 9.48
CA ALA A 211 17.14 52.15 9.09
C ALA A 211 18.04 52.38 10.32
N GLN A 212 17.65 53.28 11.23
CA GLN A 212 18.43 53.57 12.43
C GLN A 212 18.63 52.34 13.34
N PHE A 213 17.63 51.48 13.47
CA PHE A 213 17.76 50.21 14.18
C PHE A 213 18.87 49.33 13.57
N HIS A 214 18.84 49.10 12.25
CA HIS A 214 19.82 48.22 11.60
C HIS A 214 21.22 48.83 11.53
N LEU A 215 21.34 50.15 11.36
CA LEU A 215 22.63 50.86 11.45
C LEU A 215 23.26 50.68 12.83
N THR A 216 22.47 50.83 13.90
CA THR A 216 22.92 50.61 15.28
C THR A 216 23.28 49.15 15.52
N ASN A 217 22.47 48.21 15.02
CA ASN A 217 22.68 46.78 15.21
C ASN A 217 24.01 46.33 14.57
N GLN A 218 24.28 46.78 13.35
CA GLN A 218 25.48 46.47 12.57
C GLN A 218 26.71 47.33 12.95
N ASN A 219 26.60 48.22 13.94
CA ASN A 219 27.64 49.19 14.35
C ASN A 219 28.14 50.09 13.20
N ILE A 220 27.24 50.55 12.33
CA ILE A 220 27.59 51.51 11.29
C ILE A 220 27.76 52.90 11.92
N GLU A 221 28.89 53.55 11.65
CA GLU A 221 29.17 54.88 12.18
C GLU A 221 28.20 55.93 11.61
N SER A 222 27.80 56.90 12.44
CA SER A 222 26.91 57.99 12.00
C SER A 222 27.53 58.86 10.89
N SER A 223 28.87 58.91 10.83
CA SER A 223 29.68 59.58 9.80
C SER A 223 29.76 58.81 8.47
N ALA A 224 29.29 57.55 8.41
CA ALA A 224 29.32 56.76 7.19
C ALA A 224 28.50 57.42 6.08
N THR A 225 28.96 57.27 4.84
CA THR A 225 28.25 57.74 3.64
C THR A 225 26.89 57.06 3.51
N ASP A 226 25.92 57.73 2.87
CA ASP A 226 24.59 57.17 2.65
C ASP A 226 24.61 55.84 1.90
N GLU A 227 25.55 55.64 0.97
CA GLU A 227 25.71 54.37 0.26
C GLU A 227 26.04 53.21 1.22
N VAL A 228 26.98 53.41 2.14
CA VAL A 228 27.32 52.43 3.20
C VAL A 228 26.14 52.17 4.12
N LYS A 229 25.41 53.23 4.52
CA LYS A 229 24.24 53.11 5.38
C LYS A 229 23.12 52.33 4.68
N LYS A 230 22.80 52.66 3.44
CA LYS A 230 21.79 51.95 2.63
C LYS A 230 22.17 50.51 2.36
N ALA A 231 23.45 50.22 2.10
CA ALA A 231 23.93 48.85 1.96
C ALA A 231 23.68 48.02 3.23
N ALA A 232 23.89 48.61 4.41
CA ALA A 232 23.65 47.93 5.68
C ALA A 232 22.16 47.59 5.88
N VAL A 233 21.27 48.55 5.63
CA VAL A 233 19.82 48.34 5.75
C VAL A 233 19.32 47.33 4.72
N LEU A 234 19.76 47.46 3.47
CA LEU A 234 19.39 46.57 2.37
C LEU A 234 19.86 45.12 2.62
N SER A 235 20.99 44.93 3.32
CA SER A 235 21.47 43.62 3.74
C SER A 235 20.49 42.91 4.66
N ALA A 236 19.94 43.64 5.65
CA ALA A 236 18.94 43.10 6.56
C ALA A 236 17.62 42.79 5.85
N MET A 237 17.17 43.68 4.96
CA MET A 237 15.98 43.44 4.11
C MET A 237 16.16 42.19 3.23
N ASN A 238 17.36 41.97 2.69
CA ASN A 238 17.68 40.76 1.93
C ASN A 238 17.64 39.50 2.80
N THR A 239 18.11 39.57 4.05
CA THR A 239 18.04 38.45 4.99
C THR A 239 16.60 38.04 5.28
N THR A 240 15.72 39.00 5.57
CA THR A 240 14.27 38.76 5.73
C THR A 240 13.66 38.16 4.47
N MET A 241 13.86 38.80 3.31
CA MET A 241 13.27 38.32 2.06
C MET A 241 13.82 36.96 1.61
N THR A 242 15.04 36.60 1.98
CA THR A 242 15.60 35.27 1.72
C THR A 242 14.81 34.17 2.44
N ARG A 243 14.36 34.43 3.67
CA ARG A 243 13.55 33.50 4.46
C ARG A 243 12.11 33.47 3.96
N VAL A 244 11.51 34.63 3.72
CA VAL A 244 10.14 34.77 3.19
C VAL A 244 10.02 34.10 1.83
N ASN A 245 10.92 34.39 0.88
CA ASN A 245 10.94 33.69 -0.42
C ASN A 245 11.15 32.18 -0.26
N GLY A 246 11.78 31.70 0.81
CA GLY A 246 11.85 30.28 1.14
C GLY A 246 10.48 29.61 1.24
N VAL A 247 9.57 30.23 1.99
CA VAL A 247 8.20 29.73 2.19
C VAL A 247 7.38 29.91 0.92
N PHE A 248 7.39 31.10 0.32
CA PHE A 248 6.60 31.42 -0.88
C PHE A 248 7.02 30.58 -2.10
N GLU A 249 8.31 30.29 -2.27
CA GLU A 249 8.75 29.42 -3.35
C GLU A 249 8.34 27.97 -3.13
N ARG A 250 8.38 27.47 -1.89
CA ARG A 250 7.99 26.10 -1.55
C ARG A 250 6.48 25.87 -1.74
N ASP A 251 5.67 26.79 -1.22
CA ASP A 251 4.21 26.57 -1.12
C ASP A 251 3.45 27.10 -2.35
N LEU A 252 3.96 28.14 -3.03
CA LEU A 252 3.27 28.84 -4.12
C LEU A 252 4.08 28.92 -5.43
N SER A 253 5.34 28.50 -5.47
CA SER A 253 6.23 28.82 -6.61
C SER A 253 6.27 30.32 -6.92
N VAL A 254 6.35 31.14 -5.87
CA VAL A 254 6.42 32.60 -5.95
C VAL A 254 7.75 33.11 -5.40
N ARG A 255 8.38 34.03 -6.12
CA ARG A 255 9.55 34.78 -5.66
C ARG A 255 9.27 36.28 -5.75
N MET A 256 9.68 37.01 -4.73
CA MET A 256 9.70 38.47 -4.73
C MET A 256 11.14 38.97 -4.89
N VAL A 257 11.36 39.85 -5.86
CA VAL A 257 12.65 40.48 -6.13
C VAL A 257 12.58 41.99 -5.92
N ILE A 258 13.45 42.53 -5.06
CA ILE A 258 13.53 43.96 -4.75
C ILE A 258 13.95 44.74 -6.01
N VAL A 259 13.18 45.78 -6.32
CA VAL A 259 13.32 46.60 -7.55
C VAL A 259 14.67 47.29 -7.68
N GLY A 260 15.09 47.55 -8.92
CA GLY A 260 16.38 48.14 -9.28
C GLY A 260 16.68 49.51 -8.66
N ASP A 261 15.64 50.29 -8.34
CA ASP A 261 15.71 51.63 -7.77
C ASP A 261 15.30 51.68 -6.27
N ASN A 262 15.26 50.53 -5.59
CA ASN A 262 14.75 50.46 -4.21
C ASN A 262 15.57 51.30 -3.20
N ASP A 263 16.82 51.63 -3.52
CA ASP A 263 17.63 52.50 -2.66
C ASP A 263 17.06 53.93 -2.53
N LYS A 264 16.14 54.34 -3.41
CA LYS A 264 15.40 55.61 -3.28
C LYS A 264 14.38 55.60 -2.14
N VAL A 265 13.79 54.44 -1.84
CA VAL A 265 12.77 54.25 -0.79
C VAL A 265 13.36 53.70 0.51
N ILE A 266 14.70 53.77 0.65
CA ILE A 266 15.39 53.56 1.93
C ILE A 266 15.66 54.93 2.56
N PHE A 267 14.80 55.30 3.51
CA PHE A 267 14.95 56.53 4.27
C PHE A 267 15.88 56.30 5.46
N LEU A 268 16.85 57.20 5.65
CA LEU A 268 17.85 57.09 6.72
C LEU A 268 17.52 57.97 7.93
N ASP A 269 16.58 58.90 7.81
CA ASP A 269 16.22 59.85 8.87
C ASP A 269 14.70 59.88 9.04
N ALA A 270 14.26 59.46 10.22
CA ALA A 270 12.86 59.40 10.65
C ALA A 270 12.16 60.77 10.58
N ALA A 271 12.90 61.88 10.68
CA ALA A 271 12.31 63.21 10.59
C ALA A 271 11.92 63.61 9.14
N THR A 272 12.40 62.87 8.14
CA THR A 272 12.30 63.26 6.72
C THR A 272 11.70 62.21 5.80
N ASP A 273 11.34 61.04 6.34
CA ASP A 273 10.85 59.91 5.55
C ASP A 273 9.38 60.03 5.13
N ASN A 274 8.63 60.97 5.72
CA ASN A 274 7.19 61.16 5.54
C ASN A 274 6.35 59.92 5.88
N ILE A 275 6.84 59.07 6.79
CA ILE A 275 6.16 57.87 7.27
C ILE A 275 5.74 58.11 8.71
N THR A 276 4.47 57.86 9.02
CA THR A 276 3.95 57.96 10.40
C THR A 276 4.14 56.63 11.12
N ASP A 277 5.39 56.29 11.44
CA ASP A 277 5.73 55.03 12.09
C ASP A 277 4.94 54.86 13.41
N GLY A 278 4.42 53.66 13.65
CA GLY A 278 3.50 53.38 14.76
C GLY A 278 2.01 53.45 14.42
N ASN A 279 1.61 53.90 13.22
CA ASN A 279 0.21 53.96 12.81
C ASN A 279 -0.04 53.22 11.47
N PRO A 280 -0.29 51.90 11.50
CA PRO A 280 -0.45 51.10 10.27
C PRO A 280 -1.53 51.62 9.31
N ASN A 281 -2.65 52.12 9.83
CA ASN A 281 -3.75 52.69 9.04
C ASN A 281 -3.33 53.93 8.21
N THR A 282 -2.37 54.70 8.72
CA THR A 282 -1.80 55.85 8.00
C THR A 282 -0.68 55.40 7.06
N MET A 283 0.20 54.54 7.56
CA MET A 283 1.35 54.02 6.83
C MET A 283 0.93 53.30 5.55
N ILE A 284 -0.12 52.47 5.58
CA ILE A 284 -0.56 51.69 4.42
C ILE A 284 -0.85 52.55 3.17
N ASN A 285 -1.33 53.79 3.36
CA ASN A 285 -1.61 54.74 2.27
C ASN A 285 -0.35 55.56 1.89
N GLN A 286 0.49 55.89 2.87
CA GLN A 286 1.77 56.57 2.63
C GLN A 286 2.70 55.71 1.78
N VAL A 287 2.79 54.41 2.06
CA VAL A 287 3.63 53.46 1.32
C VAL A 287 3.19 53.33 -0.13
N GLN A 288 1.88 53.29 -0.38
CA GLN A 288 1.36 53.33 -1.74
C GLN A 288 1.82 54.59 -2.48
N SER A 289 1.66 55.75 -1.85
CA SER A 289 2.06 57.04 -2.44
C SER A 289 3.57 57.13 -2.70
N ILE A 290 4.40 56.64 -1.76
CA ILE A 290 5.87 56.63 -1.86
C ILE A 290 6.32 55.70 -2.99
N CYS A 291 5.76 54.49 -3.09
CA CYS A 291 6.12 53.57 -4.16
C CYS A 291 5.74 54.15 -5.54
N ASP A 292 4.54 54.73 -5.65
CA ASP A 292 4.08 55.35 -6.90
C ASP A 292 4.94 56.56 -7.31
N SER A 293 5.41 57.37 -6.36
CA SER A 293 6.20 58.57 -6.67
C SER A 293 7.68 58.28 -6.94
N GLU A 294 8.31 57.43 -6.13
CA GLU A 294 9.76 57.21 -6.16
C GLU A 294 10.19 56.08 -7.11
N ILE A 295 9.39 55.03 -7.19
CA ILE A 295 9.65 53.85 -8.04
C ILE A 295 8.83 53.94 -9.33
N GLY A 296 7.57 54.36 -9.24
CA GLY A 296 6.62 54.45 -10.36
C GLY A 296 5.78 53.19 -10.50
N ASP A 297 4.45 53.34 -10.62
CA ASP A 297 3.49 52.23 -10.65
C ASP A 297 3.90 51.10 -11.62
N ALA A 298 4.36 51.40 -12.84
CA ALA A 298 4.75 50.37 -13.81
C ALA A 298 6.00 49.53 -13.42
N ASN A 299 6.79 50.01 -12.45
CA ASN A 299 8.10 49.46 -12.11
C ASN A 299 8.09 48.50 -10.91
N TYR A 300 6.92 48.26 -10.31
CA TYR A 300 6.77 47.30 -9.23
C TYR A 300 5.40 46.60 -9.27
N ASP A 301 5.34 45.44 -8.64
CA ASP A 301 4.20 44.51 -8.69
C ASP A 301 3.55 44.35 -7.31
N ILE A 302 4.37 44.48 -6.26
CA ILE A 302 3.98 44.52 -4.85
C ILE A 302 4.83 45.58 -4.14
N GLY A 303 4.26 46.32 -3.20
CA GLY A 303 5.00 47.21 -2.33
C GLY A 303 4.66 46.97 -0.87
N HIS A 304 5.62 47.22 0.01
CA HIS A 304 5.51 46.92 1.43
C HIS A 304 6.46 47.83 2.22
N VAL A 305 6.14 48.18 3.47
CA VAL A 305 7.05 48.91 4.36
C VAL A 305 7.49 48.09 5.55
N PHE A 306 8.79 48.20 5.87
CA PHE A 306 9.33 47.79 7.15
C PHE A 306 9.58 49.00 8.04
N SER A 307 9.10 48.92 9.28
CA SER A 307 9.25 49.93 10.32
C SER A 307 9.53 49.30 11.69
N ILE A 308 9.76 50.11 12.74
CA ILE A 308 9.93 49.58 14.11
C ILE A 308 8.70 49.79 15.00
N GLY A 309 7.81 50.71 14.63
CA GLY A 309 6.58 51.02 15.33
C GLY A 309 5.35 50.41 14.68
N GLY A 310 4.37 50.07 15.50
CA GLY A 310 3.04 49.68 15.04
C GLY A 310 2.84 48.16 14.95
N ASP A 311 1.67 47.83 14.44
CA ASP A 311 1.12 46.50 14.23
C ASP A 311 1.27 46.08 12.74
N GLY A 312 0.79 44.89 12.38
CA GLY A 312 0.73 44.44 10.99
C GLY A 312 -0.55 44.89 10.29
N LEU A 313 -0.45 45.37 9.05
CA LEU A 313 -1.63 45.70 8.24
C LEU A 313 -1.36 45.50 6.75
N ALA A 314 -2.23 44.75 6.08
CA ALA A 314 -2.16 44.52 4.64
C ALA A 314 -3.51 44.68 3.94
N GLY A 315 -3.48 45.15 2.70
CA GLY A 315 -4.62 45.07 1.80
C GLY A 315 -4.80 43.64 1.27
N GLY A 316 -6.02 43.10 1.31
CA GLY A 316 -6.29 41.75 0.83
C GLY A 316 -6.23 41.61 -0.70
N GLY A 317 -5.34 40.76 -1.21
CA GLY A 317 -5.28 40.36 -2.62
C GLY A 317 -4.84 41.48 -3.59
N VAL A 318 -4.07 42.44 -3.10
CA VAL A 318 -3.77 43.70 -3.81
C VAL A 318 -2.61 43.63 -4.81
N VAL A 319 -1.85 42.53 -4.84
CA VAL A 319 -0.70 42.37 -5.75
C VAL A 319 -1.12 42.60 -7.21
N CYS A 320 -0.29 43.34 -7.95
CA CYS A 320 -0.55 43.82 -9.33
C CYS A 320 -1.69 44.83 -9.52
N ILE A 321 -2.41 45.25 -8.48
CA ILE A 321 -3.52 46.20 -8.60
C ILE A 321 -3.00 47.64 -8.46
N THR A 322 -2.97 48.40 -9.56
CA THR A 322 -2.57 49.82 -9.58
C THR A 322 -3.32 50.62 -8.52
N GLY A 323 -2.59 51.44 -7.75
CA GLY A 323 -3.11 52.24 -6.65
C GLY A 323 -3.44 51.47 -5.36
N SER A 324 -3.24 50.15 -5.32
CA SER A 324 -3.42 49.34 -4.09
C SER A 324 -2.29 48.33 -3.83
N LYS A 325 -1.47 47.99 -4.82
CA LYS A 325 -0.44 46.95 -4.72
C LYS A 325 0.72 47.22 -3.76
N ALA A 326 0.84 48.43 -3.23
CA ALA A 326 1.81 48.80 -2.19
C ALA A 326 1.21 48.87 -0.78
N ARG A 327 -0.03 48.42 -0.58
CA ARG A 327 -0.71 48.42 0.71
C ARG A 327 -0.28 47.24 1.58
N GLY A 328 0.89 47.35 2.21
CA GLY A 328 1.41 46.37 3.15
C GLY A 328 2.38 47.00 4.15
N VAL A 329 2.21 46.68 5.44
CA VAL A 329 2.94 47.26 6.57
C VAL A 329 3.33 46.15 7.53
N THR A 330 4.62 46.06 7.85
CA THR A 330 5.12 45.26 8.98
C THR A 330 5.97 46.13 9.90
N GLY A 331 5.45 46.45 11.08
CA GLY A 331 6.16 47.17 12.13
C GLY A 331 6.49 46.27 13.31
N ARG A 332 7.75 46.23 13.76
CA ARG A 332 8.14 45.54 15.00
C ARG A 332 9.35 46.20 15.68
N SER A 333 9.29 46.32 17.00
CA SER A 333 10.37 46.95 17.79
C SER A 333 11.74 46.29 17.66
N ASN A 334 11.77 44.99 17.33
CA ASN A 334 12.98 44.23 17.03
C ASN A 334 12.79 43.49 15.70
N PRO A 335 13.01 44.15 14.55
CA PRO A 335 12.71 43.60 13.23
C PRO A 335 13.85 42.69 12.74
N ILE A 336 14.17 41.66 13.52
CA ILE A 336 15.22 40.68 13.24
C ILE A 336 14.80 39.29 13.71
N GLY A 337 15.33 38.26 13.04
CA GLY A 337 15.12 36.88 13.45
C GLY A 337 13.85 36.29 12.89
N ASP A 338 13.69 34.99 13.08
CA ASP A 338 12.69 34.19 12.39
C ASP A 338 11.25 34.49 12.83
N ALA A 339 11.02 34.86 14.09
CA ALA A 339 9.70 35.34 14.52
C ALA A 339 9.29 36.61 13.75
N TYR A 340 10.24 37.51 13.44
CA TYR A 340 9.93 38.68 12.61
C TYR A 340 9.62 38.28 11.16
N ASP A 341 10.48 37.45 10.57
CA ASP A 341 10.40 37.10 9.16
C ASP A 341 9.19 36.19 8.84
N ILE A 342 8.88 35.23 9.70
CA ILE A 342 7.85 34.22 9.48
C ILE A 342 6.49 34.64 10.07
N ASP A 343 6.45 35.06 11.33
CA ASP A 343 5.17 35.29 12.01
C ASP A 343 4.51 36.60 11.57
N TYR A 344 5.30 37.57 11.09
CA TYR A 344 4.78 38.89 10.73
C TYR A 344 5.01 39.20 9.25
N VAL A 345 6.25 39.22 8.75
CA VAL A 345 6.47 39.61 7.34
C VAL A 345 5.79 38.64 6.36
N ALA A 346 5.99 37.33 6.52
CA ALA A 346 5.34 36.34 5.65
C ALA A 346 3.80 36.34 5.82
N HIS A 347 3.29 36.64 7.02
CA HIS A 347 1.86 36.78 7.32
C HIS A 347 1.24 37.95 6.55
N GLU A 348 1.80 39.16 6.70
CA GLU A 348 1.29 40.36 6.03
C GLU A 348 1.43 40.27 4.50
N MET A 349 2.52 39.69 4.01
CA MET A 349 2.66 39.41 2.58
C MET A 349 1.65 38.36 2.12
N GLY A 350 1.33 37.36 2.95
CA GLY A 350 0.26 36.39 2.68
C GLY A 350 -1.09 37.05 2.44
N HIS A 351 -1.45 38.06 3.24
CA HIS A 351 -2.63 38.89 3.00
C HIS A 351 -2.58 39.68 1.69
N GLN A 352 -1.43 40.26 1.33
CA GLN A 352 -1.27 40.94 0.04
C GLN A 352 -1.51 39.98 -1.14
N PHE A 353 -1.12 38.71 -1.00
CA PHE A 353 -1.44 37.65 -1.95
C PHE A 353 -2.84 37.06 -1.80
N GLY A 354 -3.61 37.43 -0.76
CA GLY A 354 -5.04 37.15 -0.65
C GLY A 354 -5.45 36.13 0.41
N ALA A 355 -4.53 35.56 1.17
CA ALA A 355 -4.89 34.63 2.25
C ALA A 355 -5.67 35.34 3.37
N ASN A 356 -6.62 34.64 3.96
CA ASN A 356 -7.30 35.04 5.19
C ASN A 356 -6.74 34.30 6.41
N HIS A 357 -7.12 34.81 7.58
CA HIS A 357 -6.81 34.21 8.87
C HIS A 357 -7.39 32.80 9.02
N THR A 358 -6.62 31.87 9.60
CA THR A 358 -7.03 30.47 9.75
C THR A 358 -7.56 30.08 11.13
N GLN A 359 -7.37 30.93 12.14
CA GLN A 359 -7.74 30.65 13.53
C GLN A 359 -9.26 30.65 13.76
N ASN A 360 -9.73 29.73 14.60
CA ASN A 360 -11.12 29.69 15.06
C ASN A 360 -11.36 30.56 16.32
N ASN A 361 -10.36 31.28 16.84
CA ASN A 361 -10.51 32.24 17.96
C ASN A 361 -11.01 33.64 17.54
N ASP A 362 -11.78 34.30 18.39
CA ASP A 362 -12.50 35.56 18.10
C ASP A 362 -11.64 36.83 17.93
N CYS A 363 -10.32 36.81 18.15
CA CYS A 363 -9.48 38.02 18.15
C CYS A 363 -9.45 38.78 16.81
N ASN A 364 -9.49 38.05 15.69
CA ASN A 364 -9.58 38.62 14.33
C ASN A 364 -9.95 37.55 13.29
N ARG A 365 -10.86 36.63 13.65
CA ARG A 365 -11.22 35.47 12.81
C ARG A 365 -11.88 35.89 11.49
N ASN A 366 -11.52 35.19 10.42
CA ASN A 366 -12.33 35.10 9.21
C ASN A 366 -13.13 33.79 9.23
N ASN A 367 -14.46 33.86 9.27
CA ASN A 367 -15.31 32.68 9.43
C ASN A 367 -15.19 31.67 8.28
N ILE A 368 -14.93 32.10 7.03
CA ILE A 368 -14.89 31.20 5.87
C ILE A 368 -13.62 30.34 5.90
N THR A 369 -12.57 30.81 6.56
CA THR A 369 -11.26 30.16 6.63
C THR A 369 -10.86 29.75 8.03
N ALA A 370 -11.79 29.76 9.00
CA ALA A 370 -11.55 29.44 10.41
C ALA A 370 -11.32 27.94 10.69
N VAL A 371 -10.34 27.35 10.03
CA VAL A 371 -10.13 25.90 9.92
C VAL A 371 -9.12 25.32 10.91
N GLU A 372 -8.47 26.16 11.72
CA GLU A 372 -7.52 25.72 12.73
C GLU A 372 -8.02 26.02 14.15
N PRO A 373 -7.82 25.10 15.11
CA PRO A 373 -8.32 25.27 16.46
C PRO A 373 -7.57 26.39 17.20
N GLY A 374 -8.23 27.01 18.18
CA GLY A 374 -7.61 28.02 19.04
C GLY A 374 -6.99 29.17 18.24
N SER A 375 -5.75 29.51 18.60
CA SER A 375 -4.94 30.52 17.92
C SER A 375 -4.38 30.09 16.57
N ALA A 376 -4.70 28.90 16.07
CA ALA A 376 -4.04 28.23 14.95
C ALA A 376 -2.54 27.91 15.17
N SER A 377 -1.96 27.16 14.24
CA SER A 377 -0.55 26.76 14.19
C SER A 377 0.19 27.32 12.97
N THR A 378 -0.47 27.52 11.82
CA THR A 378 0.21 27.95 10.58
C THR A 378 0.46 29.46 10.47
N ILE A 379 1.17 29.90 9.42
CA ILE A 379 1.57 31.31 9.22
C ILE A 379 0.39 32.28 9.29
N MET A 380 -0.75 31.96 8.66
CA MET A 380 -1.94 32.83 8.68
C MET A 380 -2.76 32.73 9.97
N GLY A 381 -2.26 31.94 10.93
CA GLY A 381 -2.77 31.86 12.29
C GLY A 381 -2.26 32.97 13.20
N TYR A 382 -2.74 32.98 14.43
CA TYR A 382 -2.40 33.94 15.50
C TYR A 382 -1.64 33.24 16.64
N ALA A 383 -0.79 32.28 16.28
CA ALA A 383 -0.03 31.48 17.23
C ALA A 383 0.73 32.38 18.22
N GLY A 384 0.51 32.16 19.52
CA GLY A 384 1.14 32.90 20.61
C GLY A 384 0.49 34.22 20.98
N ILE A 385 -0.32 34.83 20.10
CA ILE A 385 -0.88 36.18 20.31
C ILE A 385 -2.38 36.19 20.63
N CYS A 386 -3.11 35.10 20.38
CA CYS A 386 -4.57 35.04 20.54
C CYS A 386 -5.04 33.83 21.36
N SER A 387 -5.16 34.01 22.68
CA SER A 387 -5.55 32.91 23.57
C SER A 387 -6.98 32.38 23.31
N PRO A 388 -7.23 31.06 23.48
CA PRO A 388 -6.26 30.04 23.89
C PRO A 388 -5.26 29.67 22.79
N ASN A 389 -3.97 29.69 23.13
CA ASN A 389 -2.87 29.51 22.21
C ASN A 389 -2.56 28.02 22.00
N VAL A 390 -2.59 27.56 20.74
CA VAL A 390 -2.18 26.20 20.37
C VAL A 390 -0.68 26.01 20.61
N GLN A 391 0.08 27.02 20.22
CA GLN A 391 1.52 27.11 20.40
C GLN A 391 1.96 28.56 20.44
N GLY A 392 3.25 28.80 20.72
CA GLY A 392 3.77 30.14 20.96
C GLY A 392 4.19 30.93 19.72
N GLN A 393 4.43 30.28 18.59
CA GLN A 393 4.90 30.87 17.33
C GLN A 393 4.29 30.06 16.19
N SER A 394 4.15 30.66 15.00
CA SER A 394 3.60 29.92 13.85
C SER A 394 4.57 28.85 13.37
N ASP A 395 4.08 27.79 12.75
CA ASP A 395 4.91 26.93 11.94
C ASP A 395 5.28 27.67 10.63
N ASP A 396 6.39 27.32 10.01
CA ASP A 396 6.95 28.02 8.84
C ASP A 396 6.35 27.56 7.51
N TYR A 397 5.04 27.26 7.48
CA TYR A 397 4.29 26.89 6.30
C TYR A 397 2.87 27.46 6.29
N PHE A 398 2.31 27.60 5.09
CA PHE A 398 0.92 27.98 4.90
C PHE A 398 0.00 26.75 4.96
N HIS A 399 -1.17 26.92 5.58
CA HIS A 399 -2.25 25.95 5.55
C HIS A 399 -2.74 25.71 4.11
N ALA A 400 -3.26 24.51 3.82
CA ALA A 400 -3.82 24.15 2.52
C ALA A 400 -4.90 25.13 2.01
N VAL A 401 -5.66 25.75 2.92
CA VAL A 401 -6.67 26.78 2.61
C VAL A 401 -6.02 28.10 2.19
N SER A 402 -5.01 28.57 2.92
CA SER A 402 -4.29 29.80 2.59
C SER A 402 -3.57 29.69 1.24
N ILE A 403 -2.99 28.51 0.93
CA ILE A 403 -2.39 28.23 -0.38
C ILE A 403 -3.43 28.36 -1.49
N ALA A 404 -4.60 27.77 -1.31
CA ALA A 404 -5.67 27.83 -2.31
C ALA A 404 -6.19 29.26 -2.56
N GLU A 405 -6.37 30.05 -1.50
CA GLU A 405 -6.78 31.46 -1.61
C GLU A 405 -5.75 32.30 -2.36
N MET A 406 -4.48 32.20 -1.97
CA MET A 406 -3.41 32.95 -2.65
C MET A 406 -3.27 32.53 -4.11
N TRP A 407 -3.40 31.24 -4.40
CA TRP A 407 -3.28 30.76 -5.78
C TRP A 407 -4.46 31.17 -6.65
N SER A 408 -5.66 31.29 -6.08
CA SER A 408 -6.81 31.90 -6.75
C SER A 408 -6.52 33.35 -7.15
N VAL A 409 -5.95 34.16 -6.25
CA VAL A 409 -5.55 35.55 -6.57
C VAL A 409 -4.46 35.60 -7.62
N ILE A 410 -3.44 34.74 -7.52
CA ILE A 410 -2.33 34.66 -8.49
C ILE A 410 -2.80 34.31 -9.89
N GLN A 411 -3.81 33.44 -10.02
CA GLN A 411 -4.38 33.10 -11.32
C GLN A 411 -5.33 34.15 -11.87
N THR A 412 -5.88 35.03 -11.03
CA THR A 412 -6.98 35.94 -11.43
C THR A 412 -6.54 37.39 -11.53
N SER A 413 -6.03 38.00 -10.45
CA SER A 413 -5.69 39.43 -10.39
C SER A 413 -4.19 39.69 -10.34
N ALA A 414 -3.40 38.83 -9.70
CA ALA A 414 -1.95 39.00 -9.57
C ALA A 414 -1.16 38.42 -10.77
N SER A 415 -1.55 38.85 -11.99
CA SER A 415 -1.05 38.33 -13.27
C SER A 415 0.19 39.03 -13.85
N CYS A 416 0.75 40.03 -13.14
CA CYS A 416 1.86 40.85 -13.63
C CYS A 416 3.26 40.23 -13.43
N ALA A 417 3.34 39.03 -12.86
CA ALA A 417 4.62 38.35 -12.63
C ALA A 417 5.36 37.97 -13.91
N VAL A 418 6.69 37.97 -13.83
CA VAL A 418 7.54 37.31 -14.83
C VAL A 418 7.52 35.80 -14.55
N ILE A 419 7.09 35.02 -15.56
CA ILE A 419 6.94 33.57 -15.47
C ILE A 419 8.17 32.88 -16.07
N THR A 420 8.74 31.91 -15.35
CA THR A 420 9.86 31.09 -15.83
C THR A 420 9.62 29.61 -15.52
N ASP A 421 10.05 28.72 -16.42
CA ASP A 421 9.93 27.28 -16.21
C ASP A 421 10.92 26.81 -15.13
N THR A 422 10.44 26.05 -14.15
CA THR A 422 11.30 25.47 -13.11
C THR A 422 11.98 24.18 -13.57
N SER A 423 11.54 23.61 -14.70
CA SER A 423 11.87 22.23 -15.13
C SER A 423 11.49 21.16 -14.10
N ASN A 424 10.55 21.49 -13.20
CA ASN A 424 9.99 20.62 -12.19
C ASN A 424 8.59 20.17 -12.62
N SER A 425 8.26 18.91 -12.37
CA SER A 425 6.93 18.35 -12.57
C SER A 425 6.16 18.49 -11.28
N ALA A 426 4.87 18.80 -11.36
CA ALA A 426 4.05 18.87 -10.16
C ALA A 426 3.75 17.46 -9.60
N PRO A 427 3.68 17.31 -8.27
CA PRO A 427 3.22 16.07 -7.66
C PRO A 427 1.72 15.86 -7.92
N THR A 428 1.24 14.64 -7.67
CA THR A 428 -0.18 14.31 -7.54
C THR A 428 -0.52 14.06 -6.07
N ALA A 429 -1.75 14.40 -5.68
CA ALA A 429 -2.30 14.04 -4.37
C ALA A 429 -3.54 13.17 -4.58
N ASN A 430 -3.69 12.13 -3.76
CA ASN A 430 -4.88 11.30 -3.68
C ASN A 430 -5.12 10.99 -2.21
N ALA A 431 -6.19 11.55 -1.65
CA ALA A 431 -6.56 11.46 -0.25
C ALA A 431 -7.29 10.15 0.08
N GLY A 432 -7.66 9.35 -0.93
CA GLY A 432 -8.42 8.12 -0.78
C GLY A 432 -9.92 8.33 -0.91
N SER A 433 -10.69 7.36 -0.42
CA SER A 433 -12.16 7.43 -0.40
C SER A 433 -12.66 8.20 0.83
N ASP A 434 -13.89 8.68 0.78
CA ASP A 434 -14.61 9.12 1.98
C ASP A 434 -14.98 7.92 2.86
N TYR A 435 -15.02 8.12 4.18
CA TYR A 435 -15.28 7.03 5.15
C TYR A 435 -16.32 7.43 6.19
N SER A 436 -17.18 6.48 6.57
CA SER A 436 -17.99 6.56 7.79
C SER A 436 -17.30 5.78 8.92
N ILE A 437 -17.14 6.38 10.10
CA ILE A 437 -16.47 5.79 11.27
C ILE A 437 -17.34 5.90 12.54
N PRO A 438 -17.16 5.00 13.52
CA PRO A 438 -17.83 5.15 14.82
C PRO A 438 -17.29 6.33 15.62
N LYS A 439 -18.16 7.02 16.37
CA LYS A 439 -17.75 8.08 17.31
C LYS A 439 -16.73 7.60 18.34
N SER A 440 -15.98 8.53 18.91
CA SER A 440 -14.96 8.29 19.96
C SER A 440 -13.92 7.23 19.59
N THR A 441 -13.66 7.03 18.30
CA THR A 441 -12.78 5.98 17.80
C THR A 441 -11.57 6.58 17.07
N PRO A 442 -10.33 6.18 17.39
CA PRO A 442 -9.15 6.59 16.66
C PRO A 442 -9.18 6.16 15.19
N PHE A 443 -8.63 6.97 14.31
CA PHE A 443 -8.54 6.66 12.89
C PHE A 443 -7.21 7.13 12.30
N VAL A 444 -6.85 6.58 11.14
CA VAL A 444 -5.63 6.93 10.42
C VAL A 444 -5.97 7.38 9.01
N LEU A 445 -5.62 8.62 8.70
CA LEU A 445 -5.72 9.15 7.35
C LEU A 445 -4.57 8.60 6.51
N LYS A 446 -4.86 8.10 5.31
CA LYS A 446 -3.90 7.44 4.43
C LYS A 446 -3.99 8.05 3.04
N GLY A 447 -2.96 8.78 2.62
CA GLY A 447 -2.87 9.36 1.29
C GLY A 447 -1.89 8.62 0.38
N THR A 448 -1.98 8.88 -0.91
CA THR A 448 -0.97 8.46 -1.89
C THR A 448 -0.60 9.61 -2.81
N ALA A 449 0.66 9.64 -3.24
CA ALA A 449 1.18 10.68 -4.10
C ALA A 449 2.18 10.10 -5.10
N THR A 450 2.25 10.71 -6.28
CA THR A 450 3.23 10.40 -7.30
C THR A 450 3.87 11.69 -7.79
N ASP A 451 5.08 11.58 -8.33
CA ASP A 451 5.78 12.71 -8.94
C ASP A 451 6.70 12.17 -10.04
N ALA A 452 6.69 12.78 -11.22
CA ALA A 452 7.52 12.37 -12.35
C ALA A 452 9.02 12.56 -12.07
N ASN A 453 9.40 13.45 -11.15
CA ASN A 453 10.75 13.65 -10.68
C ASN A 453 11.16 12.66 -9.56
N GLY A 454 10.23 11.83 -9.07
CA GLY A 454 10.42 10.86 -8.01
C GLY A 454 9.90 11.34 -6.65
N THR A 455 9.62 10.41 -5.74
CA THR A 455 8.87 10.69 -4.50
C THR A 455 9.73 11.05 -3.28
N SER A 456 11.06 11.02 -3.40
CA SER A 456 11.97 11.15 -2.25
C SER A 456 12.04 12.55 -1.63
N SER A 457 11.61 13.58 -2.37
CA SER A 457 11.53 14.96 -1.88
C SER A 457 10.12 15.34 -1.41
N LEU A 458 9.14 14.46 -1.59
CA LEU A 458 7.75 14.75 -1.22
C LEU A 458 7.58 14.84 0.30
N THR A 459 6.80 15.81 0.73
CA THR A 459 6.29 15.91 2.10
C THR A 459 4.78 16.09 2.11
N TYR A 460 4.15 15.70 3.22
CA TYR A 460 2.70 15.52 3.32
C TYR A 460 2.15 16.25 4.53
N ASN A 461 1.01 16.93 4.34
CA ASN A 461 0.21 17.48 5.43
C ASN A 461 -1.23 16.99 5.29
N TRP A 462 -1.74 16.42 6.37
CA TRP A 462 -3.16 16.19 6.56
C TRP A 462 -3.69 17.30 7.44
N GLU A 463 -4.61 18.12 6.96
CA GLU A 463 -5.11 19.30 7.68
C GLU A 463 -6.64 19.34 7.67
N GLN A 464 -7.26 19.71 8.78
CA GLN A 464 -8.72 19.84 8.81
C GLN A 464 -9.16 21.12 8.11
N ILE A 465 -10.32 21.09 7.44
CA ILE A 465 -10.85 22.23 6.67
C ILE A 465 -12.29 22.60 7.06
N ASP A 466 -12.78 22.07 8.18
CA ASP A 466 -14.05 22.46 8.81
C ASP A 466 -13.93 23.86 9.41
N ASN A 467 -14.73 24.80 8.91
CA ASN A 467 -14.63 26.22 9.23
C ASN A 467 -15.71 26.72 10.20
N GLU A 468 -16.59 25.85 10.70
CA GLU A 468 -17.65 26.29 11.60
C GLU A 468 -17.06 26.79 12.93
N ILE A 469 -17.73 27.77 13.52
CA ILE A 469 -17.29 28.34 14.80
C ILE A 469 -17.65 27.37 15.92
N ALA A 470 -16.68 27.02 16.75
CA ALA A 470 -16.86 26.07 17.84
C ALA A 470 -16.08 26.48 19.11
N SER A 471 -16.32 25.78 20.20
CA SER A 471 -15.57 25.99 21.45
C SER A 471 -14.10 25.64 21.25
N MET A 472 -13.20 26.53 21.68
CA MET A 472 -11.74 26.34 21.63
C MET A 472 -11.14 26.47 23.05
N SER A 473 -10.27 25.56 23.51
CA SER A 473 -9.81 24.32 22.87
C SER A 473 -10.96 23.36 22.50
N PRO A 474 -10.81 22.52 21.46
CA PRO A 474 -11.89 21.66 20.99
C PRO A 474 -12.46 20.76 22.08
N LEU A 475 -13.76 20.53 22.06
CA LEU A 475 -14.46 19.63 22.96
C LEU A 475 -15.01 18.44 22.18
N SER A 476 -15.00 17.23 22.75
CA SER A 476 -15.48 16.03 22.03
C SER A 476 -16.94 16.13 21.59
N ALA A 477 -17.75 16.93 22.29
CA ALA A 477 -19.15 17.19 21.96
C ALA A 477 -19.37 18.31 20.92
N ASN A 478 -18.31 18.92 20.38
CA ASN A 478 -18.43 19.92 19.33
C ASN A 478 -19.07 19.30 18.07
N THR A 479 -20.16 19.89 17.59
CA THR A 479 -20.90 19.45 16.39
C THR A 479 -20.37 20.03 15.09
N GLY A 480 -19.39 20.94 15.14
CA GLY A 480 -18.75 21.60 14.00
C GLY A 480 -17.38 22.15 14.37
N GLY A 481 -16.68 22.74 13.40
CA GLY A 481 -15.41 23.42 13.59
C GLY A 481 -14.21 22.49 13.79
N PRO A 482 -13.00 23.05 13.88
CA PRO A 482 -11.78 22.27 13.89
C PRO A 482 -11.55 21.54 15.22
N MET A 483 -11.27 20.24 15.11
CA MET A 483 -11.02 19.27 16.16
C MET A 483 -9.54 18.85 16.22
N PHE A 484 -8.80 19.02 15.12
CA PHE A 484 -7.40 18.62 14.97
C PHE A 484 -6.56 19.79 14.48
N ARG A 485 -5.50 20.14 15.22
CA ARG A 485 -4.54 21.15 14.81
C ARG A 485 -3.74 20.74 13.56
N SER A 486 -3.23 21.73 12.82
CA SER A 486 -2.19 21.48 11.84
C SER A 486 -0.85 21.13 12.51
N LEU A 487 -0.04 20.34 11.81
CA LEU A 487 1.27 19.84 12.23
C LEU A 487 2.24 19.95 11.06
N SER A 488 3.54 20.08 11.37
CA SER A 488 4.62 20.13 10.38
C SER A 488 4.57 18.97 9.38
N SER A 489 5.05 19.23 8.16
CA SER A 489 5.00 18.24 7.08
C SER A 489 5.74 16.95 7.43
N MET A 490 5.14 15.82 7.08
CA MET A 490 5.70 14.49 7.30
C MET A 490 6.33 13.92 6.03
N THR A 491 7.19 12.92 6.17
CA THR A 491 7.76 12.14 5.05
C THR A 491 6.97 10.88 4.72
N LEU A 492 5.98 10.54 5.55
CA LEU A 492 5.04 9.46 5.28
C LEU A 492 3.64 10.06 5.07
N PRO A 493 2.83 9.49 4.17
CA PRO A 493 1.54 10.05 3.81
C PRO A 493 0.40 9.69 4.79
N ASN A 494 0.73 9.01 5.90
CA ASN A 494 -0.27 8.54 6.87
C ASN A 494 -0.20 9.37 8.15
N ARG A 495 -1.37 9.84 8.64
CA ARG A 495 -1.49 10.58 9.91
C ARG A 495 -2.48 9.88 10.85
N TYR A 496 -2.05 9.59 12.07
CA TYR A 496 -2.94 9.11 13.13
C TYR A 496 -3.72 10.27 13.75
N MET A 497 -5.01 10.05 14.01
CA MET A 497 -5.93 11.02 14.60
C MET A 497 -6.58 10.42 15.87
N PRO A 498 -6.25 10.92 17.08
CA PRO A 498 -5.13 11.83 17.39
C PRO A 498 -3.78 11.12 17.21
N ASP A 499 -2.67 11.79 17.55
CA ASP A 499 -1.35 11.15 17.57
C ASP A 499 -1.37 9.76 18.25
N LEU A 500 -0.71 8.77 17.64
CA LEU A 500 -0.72 7.38 18.11
C LEU A 500 -0.30 7.25 19.57
N THR A 501 0.64 8.10 20.04
CA THR A 501 1.08 8.08 21.44
C THR A 501 -0.04 8.45 22.42
N THR A 502 -0.99 9.29 22.00
CA THR A 502 -2.20 9.62 22.77
C THR A 502 -3.09 8.39 22.94
N VAL A 503 -3.27 7.63 21.86
CA VAL A 503 -4.07 6.39 21.86
C VAL A 503 -3.40 5.31 22.70
N LEU A 504 -2.07 5.15 22.60
CA LEU A 504 -1.29 4.21 23.41
C LEU A 504 -1.34 4.52 24.92
N ALA A 505 -1.52 5.79 25.27
CA ALA A 505 -1.74 6.21 26.65
C ALA A 505 -3.18 5.94 27.15
N GLY A 506 -4.05 5.39 26.30
CA GLY A 506 -5.46 5.10 26.59
C GLY A 506 -6.38 6.31 26.50
N ASN A 507 -5.93 7.40 25.86
CA ASN A 507 -6.70 8.64 25.73
C ASN A 507 -7.32 8.76 24.33
N THR A 508 -8.48 9.41 24.26
CA THR A 508 -9.18 9.74 23.00
C THR A 508 -8.93 11.17 22.54
N SER A 509 -8.14 11.94 23.30
CA SER A 509 -7.89 13.33 23.01
C SER A 509 -6.60 13.84 23.66
N SER A 510 -5.98 14.80 22.99
CA SER A 510 -5.08 15.78 23.58
C SER A 510 -5.83 17.11 23.72
N THR A 511 -5.14 18.19 24.12
CA THR A 511 -5.75 19.53 24.17
C THR A 511 -6.20 20.03 22.79
N TRP A 512 -5.52 19.64 21.71
CA TRP A 512 -5.70 20.22 20.37
C TRP A 512 -6.02 19.21 19.27
N GLU A 513 -6.16 17.94 19.65
CA GLU A 513 -6.59 16.85 18.77
C GLU A 513 -7.61 16.02 19.55
N VAL A 514 -8.88 16.09 19.16
CA VAL A 514 -9.98 15.53 19.94
C VAL A 514 -10.87 14.68 19.06
N LEU A 515 -11.10 13.42 19.46
CA LEU A 515 -12.07 12.57 18.77
C LEU A 515 -13.50 13.05 19.06
N PRO A 516 -14.36 13.20 18.05
CA PRO A 516 -15.77 13.55 18.27
C PRO A 516 -16.53 12.44 18.99
N SER A 517 -17.30 12.80 20.02
CA SER A 517 -18.20 11.91 20.75
C SER A 517 -19.66 12.04 20.30
N VAL A 518 -19.90 12.78 19.22
CA VAL A 518 -21.22 13.06 18.62
C VAL A 518 -21.12 12.86 17.10
N GLU A 519 -22.27 12.65 16.45
CA GLU A 519 -22.34 12.62 14.99
C GLU A 519 -21.95 13.97 14.39
N ARG A 520 -21.11 13.90 13.36
CA ARG A 520 -20.70 15.06 12.57
C ARG A 520 -19.84 14.62 11.40
N ASP A 521 -19.72 15.50 10.42
CA ASP A 521 -18.69 15.37 9.40
C ASP A 521 -17.38 16.03 9.85
N LEU A 522 -16.27 15.48 9.36
CA LEU A 522 -14.94 16.05 9.42
C LEU A 522 -14.41 16.11 7.98
N ASN A 523 -13.96 17.27 7.56
CA ASN A 523 -13.37 17.46 6.24
C ASN A 523 -11.87 17.65 6.40
N PHE A 524 -11.08 16.86 5.67
CA PHE A 524 -9.62 16.91 5.70
C PHE A 524 -9.07 17.18 4.30
N SER A 525 -7.94 17.87 4.27
CA SER A 525 -7.13 18.09 3.09
C SER A 525 -5.83 17.29 3.17
N PHE A 526 -5.48 16.60 2.10
CA PHE A 526 -4.20 15.96 1.88
C PHE A 526 -3.36 16.80 0.92
N LEU A 527 -2.45 17.60 1.47
CA LEU A 527 -1.55 18.48 0.73
C LEU A 527 -0.17 17.83 0.58
N VAL A 528 0.31 17.77 -0.67
CA VAL A 528 1.62 17.26 -1.06
C VAL A 528 2.50 18.41 -1.53
N ARG A 529 3.74 18.48 -1.04
CA ARG A 529 4.79 19.42 -1.48
C ARG A 529 5.98 18.64 -2.02
N ASP A 530 6.56 19.08 -3.13
CA ASP A 530 7.75 18.42 -3.70
C ASP A 530 9.10 18.97 -3.20
N ASN A 531 9.09 20.11 -2.51
CA ASN A 531 10.25 20.79 -1.97
C ASN A 531 11.38 21.05 -2.99
N HIS A 532 11.03 21.35 -4.25
CA HIS A 532 12.01 21.67 -5.27
C HIS A 532 12.63 23.09 -5.08
N ALA A 533 13.95 23.18 -4.88
CA ALA A 533 14.66 24.42 -4.54
C ALA A 533 14.63 25.54 -5.61
N GLY A 534 14.20 25.22 -6.83
CA GLY A 534 14.01 26.17 -7.94
C GLY A 534 12.63 26.82 -8.01
N GLY A 535 11.73 26.45 -7.10
CA GLY A 535 10.30 26.75 -7.13
C GLY A 535 9.54 25.43 -6.96
N GLY A 536 8.92 25.26 -5.80
CA GLY A 536 8.17 24.06 -5.45
C GLY A 536 6.83 24.00 -6.18
N SER A 537 6.29 22.79 -6.29
CA SER A 537 4.92 22.54 -6.72
C SER A 537 4.15 21.84 -5.60
N THR A 538 2.84 22.09 -5.57
CA THR A 538 1.93 21.53 -4.57
C THR A 538 0.73 20.88 -5.24
N ALA A 539 0.20 19.85 -4.62
CA ALA A 539 -1.04 19.19 -5.03
C ALA A 539 -1.89 18.91 -3.81
N ARG A 540 -3.21 18.96 -3.99
CA ARG A 540 -4.18 18.79 -2.92
C ARG A 540 -5.32 17.91 -3.40
N ASP A 541 -5.74 17.02 -2.52
CA ASP A 541 -6.98 16.27 -2.62
C ASP A 541 -7.66 16.26 -1.25
N ASP A 542 -8.99 16.28 -1.20
CA ASP A 542 -9.74 16.40 0.05
C ASP A 542 -10.52 15.11 0.32
N MET A 543 -10.69 14.78 1.60
CA MET A 543 -11.36 13.57 2.06
C MET A 543 -12.34 13.89 3.19
N LYS A 544 -13.53 13.31 3.12
CA LYS A 544 -14.55 13.42 4.15
C LYS A 544 -14.55 12.20 5.07
N VAL A 545 -14.64 12.45 6.38
CA VAL A 545 -14.89 11.43 7.41
C VAL A 545 -16.21 11.74 8.10
N SER A 546 -17.22 10.89 7.91
CA SER A 546 -18.50 10.97 8.60
C SER A 546 -18.43 10.19 9.91
N VAL A 547 -18.60 10.89 11.03
CA VAL A 547 -18.66 10.27 12.35
C VAL A 547 -20.11 9.89 12.65
N GLU A 548 -20.35 8.61 12.85
CA GLU A 548 -21.67 8.00 13.02
C GLU A 548 -21.97 7.72 14.50
N ASN A 549 -23.25 7.70 14.89
CA ASN A 549 -23.69 7.30 16.24
C ASN A 549 -23.67 5.77 16.42
N ALA A 550 -22.50 5.18 16.19
CA ALA A 550 -22.20 3.80 16.57
C ALA A 550 -21.47 3.77 17.92
N GLU A 551 -21.43 2.59 18.56
CA GLU A 551 -20.57 2.37 19.73
C GLU A 551 -19.09 2.50 19.33
N ALA A 552 -18.27 3.01 20.25
CA ALA A 552 -16.85 3.20 20.00
C ALA A 552 -16.13 1.86 19.79
N PHE A 553 -15.31 1.79 18.75
CA PHE A 553 -14.51 0.60 18.46
C PHE A 553 -13.31 0.53 19.40
N THR A 554 -13.26 -0.49 20.27
CA THR A 554 -12.22 -0.62 21.31
C THR A 554 -11.67 -2.04 21.42
N VAL A 555 -10.37 -2.19 21.65
CA VAL A 555 -9.78 -3.51 21.95
C VAL A 555 -10.01 -3.83 23.43
N SER A 556 -10.83 -4.84 23.70
CA SER A 556 -11.28 -5.18 25.06
C SER A 556 -10.40 -6.24 25.75
N ALA A 557 -9.65 -7.05 25.00
CA ALA A 557 -8.61 -7.93 25.53
C ALA A 557 -7.42 -8.10 24.56
N PRO A 558 -6.17 -8.12 25.05
CA PRO A 558 -5.78 -8.12 26.46
C PRO A 558 -5.83 -6.71 27.09
N ASN A 559 -6.51 -6.58 28.23
CA ASN A 559 -6.69 -5.30 28.95
C ASN A 559 -5.85 -5.18 30.25
N SER A 560 -5.03 -6.19 30.54
CA SER A 560 -4.16 -6.26 31.71
C SER A 560 -2.80 -6.87 31.33
N ALA A 561 -1.82 -6.75 32.22
CA ALA A 561 -0.50 -7.33 32.03
C ALA A 561 -0.55 -8.86 32.14
N VAL A 562 -0.77 -9.53 31.01
CA VAL A 562 -0.81 -10.99 30.88
C VAL A 562 0.52 -11.56 30.41
N PHE A 563 0.73 -12.85 30.63
CA PHE A 563 1.89 -13.61 30.17
C PHE A 563 1.43 -14.66 29.17
N TRP A 564 1.92 -14.55 27.93
CA TRP A 564 1.58 -15.46 26.85
C TRP A 564 2.82 -16.21 26.37
N SER A 565 2.74 -17.53 26.35
CA SER A 565 3.84 -18.36 25.86
C SER A 565 3.83 -18.43 24.34
N VAL A 566 5.01 -18.45 23.72
CA VAL A 566 5.17 -18.66 22.27
C VAL A 566 4.49 -19.96 21.84
N GLY A 567 3.74 -19.91 20.74
CA GLY A 567 2.99 -21.04 20.20
C GLY A 567 1.66 -21.32 20.90
N SER A 568 1.36 -20.65 22.03
CA SER A 568 0.03 -20.73 22.63
C SER A 568 -1.01 -20.02 21.76
N THR A 569 -2.24 -20.54 21.79
CA THR A 569 -3.40 -19.86 21.19
C THR A 569 -4.02 -18.93 22.22
N GLN A 570 -4.18 -17.67 21.86
CA GLN A 570 -4.77 -16.63 22.70
C GLN A 570 -5.93 -15.97 21.97
N SER A 571 -6.94 -15.54 22.72
CA SER A 571 -8.10 -14.86 22.16
C SER A 571 -7.92 -13.35 22.27
N ILE A 572 -8.03 -12.65 21.14
CA ILE A 572 -8.10 -11.20 21.06
C ILE A 572 -9.56 -10.83 20.92
N THR A 573 -10.05 -9.90 21.74
CA THR A 573 -11.44 -9.44 21.67
C THR A 573 -11.51 -7.93 21.50
N TRP A 574 -12.52 -7.47 20.76
CA TRP A 574 -12.81 -6.06 20.56
C TRP A 574 -14.32 -5.80 20.56
N VAL A 575 -14.70 -4.58 20.89
CA VAL A 575 -16.08 -4.11 20.79
C VAL A 575 -16.31 -3.62 19.36
N LYS A 576 -17.05 -4.40 18.57
CA LYS A 576 -17.40 -4.00 17.20
C LYS A 576 -18.59 -3.04 17.13
N GLY A 577 -19.48 -3.04 18.13
CA GLY A 577 -20.75 -2.31 18.06
C GLY A 577 -21.57 -2.66 16.81
N THR A 578 -21.94 -1.64 16.05
CA THR A 578 -22.64 -1.72 14.76
C THR A 578 -21.74 -1.32 13.58
N THR A 579 -20.41 -1.44 13.72
CA THR A 579 -19.45 -1.02 12.69
C THR A 579 -19.49 -1.86 11.41
N ASP A 580 -20.03 -3.07 11.48
CA ASP A 580 -20.25 -3.99 10.36
C ASP A 580 -21.53 -3.68 9.56
N ALA A 581 -22.39 -2.78 10.06
CA ALA A 581 -23.60 -2.35 9.39
C ALA A 581 -23.39 -1.02 8.64
N ALA A 582 -24.25 -0.77 7.66
CA ALA A 582 -24.31 0.53 6.98
C ALA A 582 -24.64 1.65 8.00
N PRO A 583 -24.01 2.84 7.89
CA PRO A 583 -23.14 3.28 6.78
C PRO A 583 -21.64 2.95 6.94
N ILE A 584 -21.19 2.44 8.10
CA ILE A 584 -19.75 2.18 8.36
C ILE A 584 -19.21 0.99 7.54
N ASN A 585 -19.98 -0.09 7.42
CA ASN A 585 -19.71 -1.26 6.56
C ASN A 585 -18.31 -1.88 6.70
N CYS A 586 -17.74 -1.93 7.92
CA CYS A 586 -16.48 -2.61 8.19
C CYS A 586 -16.71 -4.11 8.40
N LEU A 587 -16.50 -4.90 7.34
CA LEU A 587 -16.78 -6.34 7.36
C LEU A 587 -15.62 -7.15 7.94
N ASN A 588 -14.39 -6.65 7.82
CA ASN A 588 -13.18 -7.37 8.23
C ASN A 588 -12.20 -6.47 8.99
N VAL A 589 -11.40 -7.09 9.86
CA VAL A 589 -10.32 -6.43 10.60
C VAL A 589 -8.97 -7.12 10.38
N ASN A 590 -7.90 -6.37 10.56
CA ASN A 590 -6.54 -6.88 10.68
C ASN A 590 -6.08 -6.77 12.14
N ILE A 591 -5.38 -7.79 12.61
CA ILE A 591 -4.81 -7.86 13.96
C ILE A 591 -3.29 -7.84 13.84
N LYS A 592 -2.66 -6.83 14.44
CA LYS A 592 -1.21 -6.62 14.41
C LYS A 592 -0.62 -6.64 15.81
N LEU A 593 0.64 -7.08 15.90
CA LEU A 593 1.46 -7.14 17.10
C LEU A 593 2.60 -6.12 17.01
N SER A 594 2.76 -5.37 18.09
CA SER A 594 3.95 -4.58 18.40
C SER A 594 4.78 -5.32 19.44
N ILE A 595 6.10 -5.17 19.36
CA ILE A 595 7.05 -5.67 20.36
C ILE A 595 7.80 -4.54 21.10
N ASP A 596 7.56 -3.29 20.70
CA ASP A 596 8.28 -2.09 21.13
C ASP A 596 7.39 -1.12 21.93
N GLY A 597 6.33 -1.63 22.55
CA GLY A 597 5.40 -0.83 23.37
C GLY A 597 4.36 -0.06 22.56
N GLY A 598 4.18 -0.39 21.28
CA GLY A 598 3.24 0.26 20.37
C GLY A 598 3.86 1.33 19.47
N VAL A 599 5.19 1.51 19.50
CA VAL A 599 5.88 2.46 18.60
C VAL A 599 5.72 2.03 17.14
N THR A 600 5.79 0.73 16.87
CA THR A 600 5.50 0.15 15.55
C THR A 600 4.68 -1.13 15.67
N PHE A 601 3.90 -1.45 14.63
CA PHE A 601 3.10 -2.68 14.51
C PHE A 601 3.49 -3.51 13.26
N PRO A 602 4.72 -4.02 13.16
CA PRO A 602 5.22 -4.66 11.95
C PRO A 602 4.75 -6.11 11.77
N ILE A 603 4.28 -6.76 12.84
CA ILE A 603 3.92 -8.19 12.82
C ILE A 603 2.40 -8.30 12.61
N ILE A 604 1.98 -8.96 11.54
CA ILE A 604 0.57 -9.28 11.31
C ILE A 604 0.28 -10.63 11.98
N LEU A 605 -0.66 -10.64 12.94
CA LEU A 605 -1.14 -11.87 13.58
C LEU A 605 -2.25 -12.52 12.75
N LYS A 606 -3.15 -11.71 12.20
CA LYS A 606 -4.23 -12.14 11.33
C LYS A 606 -4.62 -11.00 10.38
N SER A 607 -4.94 -11.33 9.13
CA SER A 607 -5.46 -10.38 8.14
C SER A 607 -6.85 -10.78 7.69
N ASN A 608 -7.67 -9.79 7.37
CA ASN A 608 -9.02 -9.94 6.82
C ASN A 608 -9.87 -10.96 7.58
N THR A 609 -9.83 -10.92 8.93
CA THR A 609 -10.73 -11.76 9.73
C THR A 609 -12.07 -11.04 9.91
N PRO A 610 -13.22 -11.76 9.98
CA PRO A 610 -14.51 -11.12 10.16
C PRO A 610 -14.53 -10.15 11.36
N ASN A 611 -15.20 -9.02 11.19
CA ASN A 611 -15.43 -8.08 12.29
C ASN A 611 -16.58 -8.59 13.19
N ASP A 612 -16.36 -9.68 13.92
CA ASP A 612 -17.36 -10.32 14.79
C ASP A 612 -17.08 -10.13 16.30
N GLY A 613 -15.94 -9.51 16.65
CA GLY A 613 -15.55 -9.13 18.01
C GLY A 613 -14.55 -10.07 18.68
N VAL A 614 -14.15 -11.17 18.03
CA VAL A 614 -13.19 -12.12 18.61
C VAL A 614 -12.38 -12.85 17.54
N GLU A 615 -11.07 -13.03 17.79
CA GLU A 615 -10.22 -13.88 16.96
C GLU A 615 -9.23 -14.66 17.83
N ASN A 616 -9.05 -15.94 17.52
CA ASN A 616 -8.00 -16.75 18.14
C ASN A 616 -6.72 -16.67 17.31
N ILE A 617 -5.63 -16.23 17.93
CA ILE A 617 -4.32 -16.06 17.30
C ILE A 617 -3.28 -16.96 17.97
N VAL A 618 -2.33 -17.46 17.17
CA VAL A 618 -1.16 -18.18 17.69
C VAL A 618 -0.05 -17.16 17.94
N ILE A 619 0.49 -17.18 19.17
CA ILE A 619 1.52 -16.21 19.56
C ILE A 619 2.85 -16.52 18.86
N PRO A 620 3.40 -15.59 18.06
CA PRO A 620 4.63 -15.82 17.33
C PRO A 620 5.85 -15.78 18.26
N ASN A 621 6.98 -16.31 17.78
CA ASN A 621 8.24 -16.34 18.54
C ASN A 621 8.93 -14.97 18.57
N ASN A 622 8.32 -14.03 19.27
CA ASN A 622 8.78 -12.65 19.41
C ASN A 622 8.74 -12.24 20.89
N ILE A 623 9.73 -12.70 21.65
CA ILE A 623 9.84 -12.47 23.09
C ILE A 623 9.97 -10.97 23.39
N THR A 624 9.13 -10.45 24.28
CA THR A 624 9.12 -9.05 24.71
C THR A 624 8.26 -8.89 25.97
N SER A 625 8.56 -7.90 26.81
CA SER A 625 7.71 -7.48 27.93
C SER A 625 6.83 -6.27 27.60
N SER A 626 6.93 -5.74 26.39
CA SER A 626 6.24 -4.53 25.92
C SER A 626 5.35 -4.80 24.71
N ALA A 627 4.70 -5.97 24.66
CA ALA A 627 3.83 -6.29 23.54
C ALA A 627 2.53 -5.46 23.57
N ARG A 628 2.05 -5.06 22.38
CA ARG A 628 0.74 -4.44 22.15
C ARG A 628 0.04 -5.08 20.97
N VAL A 629 -1.28 -5.14 21.02
CA VAL A 629 -2.14 -5.57 19.92
C VAL A 629 -2.94 -4.39 19.40
N LEU A 630 -2.87 -4.18 18.10
CA LEU A 630 -3.67 -3.22 17.34
C LEU A 630 -4.67 -3.99 16.50
N VAL A 631 -5.95 -3.61 16.59
CA VAL A 631 -7.00 -4.08 15.69
C VAL A 631 -7.42 -2.90 14.83
N GLU A 632 -7.27 -3.03 13.53
CA GLU A 632 -7.67 -2.01 12.54
C GLU A 632 -8.72 -2.57 11.59
N ALA A 633 -9.62 -1.72 11.12
CA ALA A 633 -10.48 -2.08 9.99
C ALA A 633 -9.62 -2.41 8.76
N ALA A 634 -10.01 -3.43 8.01
CA ALA A 634 -9.32 -3.83 6.78
C ALA A 634 -9.78 -3.00 5.56
N ASP A 635 -11.03 -2.57 5.58
CA ASP A 635 -11.78 -1.86 4.54
C ASP A 635 -12.17 -0.43 4.96
N ASN A 636 -11.78 0.01 6.15
CA ASN A 636 -12.06 1.34 6.70
C ASN A 636 -10.79 1.92 7.38
N ILE A 637 -10.86 3.14 7.92
CA ILE A 637 -9.71 3.88 8.45
C ILE A 637 -9.59 3.88 9.97
N PHE A 638 -10.58 3.35 10.69
CA PHE A 638 -10.57 3.33 12.16
C PHE A 638 -9.77 2.16 12.72
N TYR A 639 -9.24 2.34 13.93
CA TYR A 639 -8.48 1.31 14.64
C TYR A 639 -8.56 1.54 16.15
N ASN A 640 -8.09 0.55 16.93
CA ASN A 640 -7.85 0.72 18.35
C ASN A 640 -6.68 -0.16 18.81
N VAL A 641 -6.09 0.18 19.96
CA VAL A 641 -4.94 -0.52 20.55
C VAL A 641 -5.28 -0.90 21.99
N ASN A 642 -4.83 -2.08 22.40
CA ASN A 642 -5.03 -2.56 23.75
C ASN A 642 -4.34 -1.67 24.82
N SER A 643 -4.99 -1.47 25.96
CA SER A 643 -4.62 -0.44 26.95
C SER A 643 -3.35 -0.74 27.76
N THR A 644 -2.95 -2.02 27.91
CA THR A 644 -1.81 -2.40 28.76
C THR A 644 -0.75 -3.24 28.03
N ASN A 645 0.54 -3.03 28.33
CA ASN A 645 1.62 -3.90 27.81
C ASN A 645 1.40 -5.32 28.34
N PHE A 646 1.64 -6.33 27.51
CA PHE A 646 1.69 -7.72 27.95
C PHE A 646 3.06 -8.36 27.61
N THR A 647 3.33 -9.51 28.20
CA THR A 647 4.60 -10.21 28.04
C THR A 647 4.43 -11.43 27.16
N ILE A 648 5.24 -11.53 26.10
CA ILE A 648 5.45 -12.75 25.32
C ILE A 648 6.75 -13.37 25.81
N PHE A 649 6.67 -14.63 26.24
CA PHE A 649 7.82 -15.38 26.75
C PHE A 649 7.89 -16.76 26.10
N LYS A 650 9.06 -17.37 26.10
CA LYS A 650 9.23 -18.78 25.72
C LYS A 650 9.04 -19.61 26.98
N ASP A 651 8.22 -20.66 26.93
CA ASP A 651 8.04 -21.67 28.00
C ASP A 651 8.63 -23.01 27.50
N LEU A 652 8.70 -24.02 28.38
CA LEU A 652 9.01 -25.40 28.00
C LEU A 652 7.97 -25.89 26.96
N LEU A 653 8.42 -26.28 25.77
CA LEU A 653 7.59 -26.79 24.69
C LEU A 653 7.94 -28.24 24.40
N LEU A 654 6.96 -29.15 24.46
CA LEU A 654 7.05 -30.54 24.02
C LEU A 654 6.22 -30.71 22.75
N THR A 655 6.85 -31.14 21.66
CA THR A 655 6.16 -31.51 20.42
C THR A 655 6.57 -32.90 19.96
N SER A 656 5.68 -33.58 19.24
CA SER A 656 6.05 -34.79 18.50
C SER A 656 6.24 -34.43 17.02
N THR A 657 7.25 -35.03 16.39
CA THR A 657 7.43 -34.97 14.93
C THR A 657 6.89 -36.24 14.24
N THR A 658 6.49 -37.23 15.05
CA THR A 658 5.87 -38.48 14.60
C THR A 658 4.60 -38.68 15.41
N ASP A 659 3.43 -38.38 14.84
CA ASP A 659 2.18 -38.47 15.61
C ASP A 659 1.58 -39.88 15.59
N VAL A 660 1.92 -40.69 14.57
CA VAL A 660 1.43 -42.06 14.39
C VAL A 660 2.58 -42.99 14.01
N ALA A 661 2.69 -44.13 14.69
CA ALA A 661 3.57 -45.23 14.30
C ALA A 661 2.79 -46.54 14.23
N SER A 662 3.29 -47.52 13.46
CA SER A 662 2.68 -48.84 13.32
C SER A 662 3.72 -49.94 13.52
N ALA A 663 3.32 -51.04 14.15
CA ALA A 663 4.20 -52.19 14.38
C ALA A 663 3.39 -53.50 14.43
N CYS A 664 4.03 -54.61 14.09
CA CYS A 664 3.41 -55.93 14.19
C CYS A 664 3.46 -56.47 15.61
N ASN A 665 2.47 -57.26 16.00
CA ASN A 665 2.40 -57.91 17.31
C ASN A 665 3.36 -59.10 17.48
N THR A 666 4.62 -58.93 17.08
CA THR A 666 5.68 -59.94 17.14
C THR A 666 6.83 -59.46 18.03
N GLU A 667 7.63 -60.40 18.55
CA GLU A 667 8.69 -60.12 19.53
C GLU A 667 9.82 -59.21 19.01
N SER A 668 10.07 -59.22 17.69
CA SER A 668 11.19 -58.48 17.06
C SER A 668 10.86 -57.05 16.61
N GLN A 669 9.62 -56.60 16.77
CA GLN A 669 9.15 -55.32 16.22
C GLN A 669 9.14 -54.22 17.28
N GLU A 670 9.48 -53.01 16.83
CA GLU A 670 9.52 -51.80 17.65
C GLU A 670 8.84 -50.64 16.89
N ALA A 671 8.19 -49.74 17.64
CA ALA A 671 7.74 -48.45 17.12
C ALA A 671 8.61 -47.34 17.71
N SER A 672 8.99 -46.36 16.89
CA SER A 672 9.83 -45.23 17.30
C SER A 672 9.14 -43.90 17.01
N TYR A 673 9.29 -42.95 17.92
CA TYR A 673 8.78 -41.59 17.82
C TYR A 673 9.90 -40.61 18.09
N ILE A 674 9.95 -39.52 17.32
CA ILE A 674 10.89 -38.43 17.55
C ILE A 674 10.12 -37.28 18.21
N LEU A 675 10.46 -36.99 19.46
CA LEU A 675 9.94 -35.87 20.23
C LEU A 675 10.95 -34.72 20.21
N SER A 676 10.47 -33.48 20.27
CA SER A 676 11.30 -32.28 20.44
C SER A 676 10.90 -31.60 21.74
N VAL A 677 11.88 -31.34 22.60
CA VAL A 677 11.70 -30.55 23.81
C VAL A 677 12.56 -29.31 23.69
N ASN A 678 11.92 -28.14 23.72
CA ASN A 678 12.58 -26.84 23.64
C ASN A 678 12.38 -26.10 24.96
N PHE A 679 13.47 -25.63 25.53
CA PHE A 679 13.59 -24.93 26.80
C PHE A 679 13.46 -23.41 26.56
N ALA A 680 12.96 -22.70 27.56
CA ALA A 680 13.10 -21.25 27.64
C ALA A 680 14.56 -20.89 27.96
N ASP A 681 15.02 -19.73 27.51
CA ASP A 681 16.43 -19.32 27.66
C ASP A 681 16.88 -19.17 29.14
N ASP A 682 15.93 -19.01 30.06
CA ASP A 682 16.11 -18.91 31.52
C ASP A 682 15.72 -20.18 32.29
N PHE A 683 15.21 -21.22 31.61
CA PHE A 683 14.79 -22.47 32.24
C PHE A 683 15.98 -23.41 32.44
N SER A 684 16.30 -23.70 33.70
CA SER A 684 17.49 -24.49 34.10
C SER A 684 17.18 -25.79 34.84
N GLU A 685 15.90 -26.12 35.02
CA GLU A 685 15.50 -27.36 35.69
C GLU A 685 15.69 -28.59 34.80
N THR A 686 15.95 -29.74 35.43
CA THR A 686 15.99 -31.02 34.72
C THR A 686 14.58 -31.51 34.43
N VAL A 687 14.29 -31.80 33.17
CA VAL A 687 13.03 -32.36 32.69
C VAL A 687 13.15 -33.88 32.57
N SER A 688 12.18 -34.60 33.12
CA SER A 688 12.02 -36.06 33.04
C SER A 688 10.87 -36.42 32.11
N LEU A 689 10.95 -37.57 31.44
CA LEU A 689 9.93 -38.04 30.51
C LEU A 689 9.21 -39.27 31.05
N SER A 690 7.90 -39.31 30.86
CA SER A 690 7.07 -40.46 31.21
C SER A 690 5.98 -40.70 30.15
N SER A 691 5.36 -41.88 30.19
CA SER A 691 4.25 -42.22 29.29
C SER A 691 3.15 -42.99 29.99
N THR A 692 1.91 -42.75 29.58
CA THR A 692 0.73 -43.52 29.96
C THR A 692 -0.11 -43.89 28.72
N GLY A 693 -0.97 -44.90 28.83
CA GLY A 693 -1.84 -45.34 27.72
C GLY A 693 -1.22 -46.36 26.75
N GLN A 694 0.06 -46.74 26.96
CA GLN A 694 0.71 -47.80 26.19
C GLN A 694 0.03 -49.18 26.40
N PRO A 695 0.12 -50.09 25.42
CA PRO A 695 -0.41 -51.44 25.55
C PRO A 695 0.13 -52.23 26.76
N SER A 696 -0.72 -53.01 27.42
CA SER A 696 -0.29 -53.89 28.53
C SER A 696 0.74 -54.93 28.04
N GLY A 697 1.86 -55.06 28.75
CA GLY A 697 2.97 -55.96 28.37
C GLY A 697 4.03 -55.33 27.47
N SER A 698 3.78 -54.16 26.87
CA SER A 698 4.78 -53.41 26.11
C SER A 698 5.78 -52.67 27.02
N MET A 699 6.95 -52.31 26.46
CA MET A 699 7.98 -51.54 27.16
C MET A 699 8.26 -50.24 26.41
N VAL A 700 8.13 -49.10 27.12
CA VAL A 700 8.45 -47.76 26.60
C VAL A 700 9.80 -47.30 27.15
N THR A 701 10.68 -46.82 26.27
CA THR A 701 11.98 -46.25 26.64
C THR A 701 12.20 -44.90 25.97
N PHE A 702 12.91 -44.00 26.64
CA PHE A 702 13.28 -42.67 26.12
C PHE A 702 14.80 -42.56 26.03
N SER A 703 15.31 -41.98 24.93
CA SER A 703 16.73 -41.69 24.76
C SER A 703 16.91 -40.26 24.25
N PRO A 704 17.44 -39.33 25.07
CA PRO A 704 17.78 -39.46 26.50
C PRO A 704 16.55 -39.54 27.43
N THR A 705 16.73 -40.00 28.68
CA THR A 705 15.65 -40.11 29.68
C THR A 705 15.39 -38.83 30.49
N THR A 706 16.36 -37.91 30.52
CA THR A 706 16.26 -36.61 31.17
C THR A 706 16.97 -35.55 30.33
N LEU A 707 16.56 -34.29 30.49
CA LEU A 707 17.02 -33.16 29.68
C LEU A 707 17.28 -31.92 30.55
N SER A 708 18.22 -31.09 30.13
CA SER A 708 18.52 -29.79 30.76
C SER A 708 18.72 -28.66 29.72
N GLY A 709 18.27 -28.88 28.49
CA GLY A 709 18.34 -27.96 27.36
C GLY A 709 17.68 -28.53 26.11
N ASP A 710 17.52 -27.70 25.07
CA ASP A 710 16.87 -28.06 23.80
C ASP A 710 17.40 -29.39 23.25
N SER A 711 16.50 -30.33 22.99
CA SER A 711 16.90 -31.66 22.53
C SER A 711 15.80 -32.39 21.76
N SER A 712 16.23 -33.29 20.88
CA SER A 712 15.36 -34.26 20.24
C SER A 712 15.50 -35.61 20.94
N ILE A 713 14.38 -36.20 21.33
CA ILE A 713 14.30 -37.47 22.05
C ILE A 713 13.77 -38.53 21.12
N THR A 714 14.37 -39.72 21.15
CA THR A 714 13.75 -40.91 20.58
C THR A 714 12.99 -41.66 21.66
N MET A 715 11.67 -41.78 21.51
CA MET A 715 10.85 -42.69 22.30
C MET A 715 10.67 -44.00 21.52
N LYS A 716 10.93 -45.14 22.16
CA LYS A 716 10.75 -46.48 21.58
C LYS A 716 9.74 -47.29 22.36
N ILE A 717 8.89 -48.02 21.64
CA ILE A 717 7.97 -49.00 22.20
C ILE A 717 8.33 -50.37 21.65
N SER A 718 8.58 -51.32 22.54
CA SER A 718 9.05 -52.68 22.25
C SER A 718 8.22 -53.72 23.00
N ASN A 719 8.57 -55.01 22.83
CA ASN A 719 7.89 -56.16 23.43
C ASN A 719 6.40 -56.26 23.01
N LEU A 720 6.15 -56.21 21.70
CA LEU A 720 4.80 -56.17 21.13
C LEU A 720 4.19 -57.56 20.88
N ASN A 721 4.86 -58.64 21.29
CA ASN A 721 4.43 -60.01 21.01
C ASN A 721 3.04 -60.32 21.60
N GLY A 722 2.09 -60.73 20.76
CA GLY A 722 0.75 -61.13 21.19
C GLY A 722 -0.12 -59.99 21.74
N ILE A 723 0.31 -58.72 21.57
CA ILE A 723 -0.53 -57.57 21.88
C ILE A 723 -1.72 -57.53 20.93
N THR A 724 -2.90 -57.21 21.47
CA THR A 724 -4.15 -57.12 20.69
C THR A 724 -4.02 -56.09 19.57
N SER A 725 -4.40 -56.47 18.36
CA SER A 725 -4.39 -55.58 17.20
C SER A 725 -5.47 -54.50 17.34
N GLN A 726 -5.03 -53.25 17.53
CA GLN A 726 -5.86 -52.06 17.63
C GLN A 726 -4.97 -50.80 17.65
N ALA A 727 -5.60 -49.63 17.56
CA ALA A 727 -4.95 -48.35 17.85
C ALA A 727 -4.88 -48.11 19.36
N TYR A 728 -3.73 -47.65 19.83
CA TYR A 728 -3.48 -47.21 21.21
C TYR A 728 -3.08 -45.74 21.21
N SER A 729 -3.72 -44.94 22.06
CA SER A 729 -3.35 -43.54 22.28
C SER A 729 -2.45 -43.45 23.51
N ILE A 730 -1.26 -42.90 23.32
CA ILE A 730 -0.20 -42.86 24.32
C ILE A 730 0.06 -41.40 24.67
N ASN A 731 -0.17 -41.05 25.92
CA ASN A 731 0.14 -39.74 26.45
C ASN A 731 1.59 -39.72 26.93
N VAL A 732 2.39 -38.82 26.37
CA VAL A 732 3.79 -38.61 26.75
C VAL A 732 3.88 -37.30 27.53
N GLU A 733 4.47 -37.34 28.72
CA GLU A 733 4.64 -36.19 29.59
C GLU A 733 6.12 -35.83 29.77
N ALA A 734 6.42 -34.54 29.70
CA ALA A 734 7.69 -33.93 30.07
C ALA A 734 7.49 -33.11 31.36
N SER A 735 8.09 -33.56 32.45
CA SER A 735 7.88 -33.00 33.79
C SER A 735 9.18 -32.55 34.44
N SER A 736 9.16 -31.33 34.99
CA SER A 736 10.18 -30.74 35.87
C SER A 736 9.57 -30.49 37.26
N THR A 737 10.26 -29.76 38.14
CA THR A 737 9.68 -29.41 39.46
C THR A 737 8.64 -28.30 39.37
N SER A 738 8.74 -27.41 38.37
CA SER A 738 7.85 -26.27 38.20
C SER A 738 6.82 -26.42 37.07
N VAL A 739 7.09 -27.22 36.05
CA VAL A 739 6.27 -27.32 34.82
C VAL A 739 6.10 -28.77 34.37
N THR A 740 4.90 -29.12 33.91
CA THR A 740 4.61 -30.35 33.17
C THR A 740 3.92 -30.02 31.85
N LYS A 741 4.36 -30.65 30.76
CA LYS A 741 3.75 -30.56 29.42
C LYS A 741 3.49 -31.96 28.87
N SER A 742 2.45 -32.13 28.06
CA SER A 742 2.13 -33.44 27.48
C SER A 742 1.77 -33.36 26.00
N VAL A 743 1.99 -34.45 25.29
CA VAL A 743 1.60 -34.67 23.89
C VAL A 743 1.05 -36.08 23.74
N ASN A 744 0.02 -36.27 22.91
CA ASN A 744 -0.49 -37.60 22.59
C ASN A 744 0.11 -38.10 21.27
N VAL A 745 0.51 -39.37 21.23
CA VAL A 745 0.94 -40.08 20.01
C VAL A 745 0.16 -41.38 19.87
N GLN A 746 0.00 -41.87 18.65
CA GLN A 746 -0.78 -43.07 18.36
C GLN A 746 0.14 -44.23 17.92
N LEU A 747 -0.09 -45.42 18.51
CA LEU A 747 0.52 -46.69 18.10
C LEU A 747 -0.56 -47.60 17.50
N ASN A 748 -0.43 -47.95 16.22
CA ASN A 748 -1.27 -48.96 15.58
C ASN A 748 -0.56 -50.31 15.65
N VAL A 749 -1.06 -51.23 16.48
CA VAL A 749 -0.59 -52.62 16.52
C VAL A 749 -1.44 -53.44 15.55
N THR A 750 -0.78 -54.20 14.69
CA THR A 750 -1.44 -55.07 13.69
C THR A 750 -0.87 -56.49 13.77
N ASP A 751 -1.57 -57.46 13.19
CA ASP A 751 -1.14 -58.86 13.09
C ASP A 751 -1.27 -59.39 11.65
N SER A 752 -0.79 -60.62 11.41
CA SER A 752 -0.83 -61.26 10.08
C SER A 752 -2.14 -61.98 9.76
N ASN A 753 -3.18 -61.85 10.59
CA ASN A 753 -4.48 -62.49 10.38
C ASN A 753 -5.45 -61.48 9.76
N PHE A 754 -5.93 -61.82 8.57
CA PHE A 754 -6.93 -61.01 7.85
C PHE A 754 -8.26 -61.77 7.78
N SER A 755 -9.36 -61.02 7.85
CA SER A 755 -10.69 -61.53 7.54
C SER A 755 -10.86 -61.69 6.03
N ALA A 756 -11.78 -62.58 5.61
CA ALA A 756 -12.14 -62.68 4.20
C ALA A 756 -12.84 -61.38 3.75
N LEU A 757 -12.35 -60.77 2.66
CA LEU A 757 -12.93 -59.54 2.13
C LEU A 757 -14.26 -59.80 1.44
N ILE A 758 -15.21 -58.88 1.66
CA ILE A 758 -16.53 -58.89 1.01
C ILE A 758 -16.55 -57.78 -0.03
N LEU A 759 -16.65 -58.14 -1.31
CA LEU A 759 -16.78 -57.19 -2.42
C LEU A 759 -18.20 -56.61 -2.46
N THR A 760 -18.34 -55.31 -2.70
CA THR A 760 -19.63 -54.60 -2.59
C THR A 760 -20.07 -53.88 -3.85
N SER A 761 -19.16 -53.37 -4.68
CA SER A 761 -19.51 -52.68 -5.93
C SER A 761 -18.33 -52.72 -6.92
N PRO A 762 -18.56 -52.94 -8.23
CA PRO A 762 -19.80 -53.42 -8.84
C PRO A 762 -20.29 -54.73 -8.22
N VAL A 763 -21.60 -54.98 -8.22
CA VAL A 763 -22.14 -56.27 -7.78
C VAL A 763 -21.77 -57.35 -8.80
N ASN A 764 -21.72 -58.61 -8.36
CA ASN A 764 -21.32 -59.68 -9.26
C ASN A 764 -22.33 -59.86 -10.41
N ASN A 765 -21.84 -59.87 -11.66
CA ASN A 765 -22.60 -59.87 -12.91
C ASN A 765 -23.36 -58.57 -13.20
N GLU A 766 -22.90 -57.42 -12.68
CA GLU A 766 -23.51 -56.14 -13.02
C GLU A 766 -23.36 -55.83 -14.51
N LEU A 767 -24.47 -55.45 -15.14
CA LEU A 767 -24.53 -55.09 -16.56
C LEU A 767 -24.57 -53.56 -16.68
N ALA A 768 -24.08 -53.03 -17.80
CA ALA A 768 -24.12 -51.60 -18.12
C ALA A 768 -23.40 -50.72 -17.07
N VAL A 769 -22.19 -51.13 -16.68
CA VAL A 769 -21.33 -50.33 -15.80
C VAL A 769 -20.56 -49.29 -16.60
N GLU A 770 -20.46 -48.07 -16.08
CA GLU A 770 -19.69 -46.99 -16.68
C GLU A 770 -18.21 -47.39 -16.90
N ARG A 771 -17.58 -46.80 -17.92
CA ARG A 771 -16.17 -47.10 -18.26
C ARG A 771 -15.17 -46.66 -17.18
N ALA A 772 -15.60 -45.74 -16.32
CA ALA A 772 -14.91 -45.32 -15.12
C ALA A 772 -15.68 -45.85 -13.90
N VAL A 773 -15.11 -46.84 -13.22
CA VAL A 773 -15.78 -47.52 -12.11
C VAL A 773 -14.92 -47.55 -10.86
N VAL A 774 -15.56 -47.37 -9.71
CA VAL A 774 -14.91 -47.52 -8.40
C VAL A 774 -15.24 -48.90 -7.84
N LEU A 775 -14.25 -49.78 -7.83
CA LEU A 775 -14.33 -51.08 -7.17
C LEU A 775 -14.30 -50.85 -5.64
N LYS A 776 -15.24 -51.43 -4.89
CA LYS A 776 -15.39 -51.24 -3.44
C LYS A 776 -15.56 -52.57 -2.71
N TRP A 777 -15.02 -52.65 -1.49
CA TRP A 777 -15.14 -53.82 -0.60
C TRP A 777 -15.25 -53.39 0.86
N GLY A 778 -15.61 -54.32 1.74
CA GLY A 778 -15.56 -54.13 3.19
C GLY A 778 -14.10 -54.03 3.67
N ALA A 779 -13.77 -52.96 4.38
CA ALA A 779 -12.43 -52.78 4.95
C ALA A 779 -12.14 -53.84 6.03
N ASP A 780 -10.93 -54.39 6.01
CA ASP A 780 -10.41 -55.22 7.09
C ASP A 780 -9.67 -54.36 8.12
N VAL A 781 -9.90 -54.64 9.41
CA VAL A 781 -9.35 -53.85 10.52
C VAL A 781 -7.83 -53.96 10.67
N ASN A 782 -7.23 -55.05 10.15
CA ASN A 782 -5.79 -55.30 10.17
C ASN A 782 -5.11 -54.89 8.86
N ALA A 783 -5.85 -54.57 7.79
CA ALA A 783 -5.27 -54.18 6.52
C ALA A 783 -4.84 -52.71 6.50
N SER A 784 -3.58 -52.45 6.15
CA SER A 784 -3.07 -51.10 5.86
C SER A 784 -3.13 -50.77 4.37
N ASN A 785 -3.22 -51.79 3.52
CA ASN A 785 -3.42 -51.65 2.09
C ASN A 785 -4.02 -52.93 1.47
N TYR A 786 -4.38 -52.87 0.20
CA TYR A 786 -5.04 -53.92 -0.55
C TYR A 786 -4.44 -54.03 -1.94
N ASP A 787 -4.12 -55.25 -2.38
CA ASP A 787 -3.81 -55.55 -3.77
C ASP A 787 -5.10 -55.84 -4.52
N VAL A 788 -5.34 -55.10 -5.59
CA VAL A 788 -6.49 -55.26 -6.50
C VAL A 788 -5.97 -55.74 -7.84
N GLU A 789 -6.64 -56.74 -8.41
CA GLU A 789 -6.38 -57.20 -9.78
C GLU A 789 -7.69 -57.15 -10.58
N VAL A 790 -7.59 -56.71 -11.82
CA VAL A 790 -8.67 -56.69 -12.83
C VAL A 790 -8.16 -57.39 -14.09
N ALA A 791 -8.97 -58.28 -14.65
CA ALA A 791 -8.67 -59.10 -15.83
C ALA A 791 -9.86 -59.12 -16.81
N THR A 792 -9.62 -59.53 -18.06
CA THR A 792 -10.67 -59.79 -19.05
C THR A 792 -11.15 -61.25 -19.05
N ASP A 793 -10.53 -62.11 -18.24
CA ASP A 793 -10.87 -63.52 -18.11
C ASP A 793 -10.97 -63.93 -16.64
N SER A 794 -11.86 -64.88 -16.34
CA SER A 794 -12.10 -65.36 -14.97
C SER A 794 -10.92 -66.14 -14.37
N GLY A 795 -9.95 -66.57 -15.20
CA GLY A 795 -8.73 -67.24 -14.75
C GLY A 795 -7.62 -66.27 -14.34
N PHE A 796 -7.80 -64.95 -14.54
CA PHE A 796 -6.77 -63.92 -14.38
C PHE A 796 -5.49 -64.24 -15.17
N SER A 797 -5.64 -64.87 -16.35
CA SER A 797 -4.51 -65.17 -17.23
C SER A 797 -3.90 -63.91 -17.83
N THR A 798 -4.72 -62.88 -18.06
CA THR A 798 -4.31 -61.55 -18.53
C THR A 798 -4.84 -60.47 -17.60
N ILE A 799 -3.96 -59.99 -16.71
CA ILE A 799 -4.26 -58.85 -15.84
C ILE A 799 -4.13 -57.57 -16.66
N ILE A 800 -5.22 -56.81 -16.74
CA ILE A 800 -5.28 -55.54 -17.47
C ILE A 800 -5.10 -54.32 -16.55
N SER A 801 -5.34 -54.50 -15.25
CA SER A 801 -5.07 -53.49 -14.25
C SER A 801 -4.78 -54.17 -12.92
N SER A 802 -3.77 -53.67 -12.22
CA SER A 802 -3.47 -54.07 -10.86
C SER A 802 -3.01 -52.86 -10.08
N GLY A 803 -3.33 -52.79 -8.80
CA GLY A 803 -2.85 -51.71 -7.95
C GLY A 803 -2.85 -52.06 -6.48
N ASN A 804 -2.08 -51.29 -5.73
CA ASN A 804 -2.08 -51.31 -4.27
C ASN A 804 -2.75 -50.03 -3.76
N THR A 805 -3.77 -50.14 -2.91
CA THR A 805 -4.51 -48.99 -2.35
C THR A 805 -4.59 -49.09 -0.84
N THR A 806 -4.48 -47.97 -0.15
CA THR A 806 -4.62 -47.89 1.32
C THR A 806 -6.08 -47.76 1.77
N THR A 807 -7.01 -47.55 0.83
CA THR A 807 -8.45 -47.44 1.09
C THR A 807 -9.18 -48.70 0.63
N ASN A 808 -10.41 -48.90 1.07
CA ASN A 808 -11.26 -50.01 0.64
C ASN A 808 -11.95 -49.78 -0.72
N SER A 809 -11.26 -49.04 -1.60
CA SER A 809 -11.73 -48.72 -2.94
C SER A 809 -10.59 -48.59 -3.94
N TYR A 810 -10.88 -48.88 -5.20
CA TYR A 810 -9.95 -48.79 -6.30
C TYR A 810 -10.63 -48.26 -7.56
N TYR A 811 -10.10 -47.17 -8.11
CA TYR A 811 -10.60 -46.60 -9.36
C TYR A 811 -10.03 -47.38 -10.54
N PHE A 812 -10.92 -47.94 -11.35
CA PHE A 812 -10.58 -48.65 -12.58
C PHE A 812 -11.24 -47.94 -13.76
N SER A 813 -10.45 -47.52 -14.73
CA SER A 813 -10.93 -47.00 -16.00
C SER A 813 -10.36 -47.80 -17.17
N ASN A 814 -11.17 -48.02 -18.20
CA ASN A 814 -10.72 -48.68 -19.43
C ASN A 814 -11.44 -48.11 -20.66
N SER A 815 -10.83 -48.25 -21.84
CA SER A 815 -11.35 -47.78 -23.13
C SER A 815 -12.28 -48.76 -23.83
N SER A 816 -12.31 -50.04 -23.44
CA SER A 816 -13.09 -51.06 -24.18
C SER A 816 -14.56 -51.07 -23.76
N GLN A 817 -15.44 -50.86 -24.74
CA GLN A 817 -16.89 -50.87 -24.58
C GLN A 817 -17.44 -52.30 -24.62
N ASN A 818 -18.65 -52.52 -24.07
CA ASN A 818 -19.35 -53.81 -24.11
C ASN A 818 -18.50 -55.00 -23.65
N THR A 819 -17.54 -54.77 -22.74
CA THR A 819 -16.51 -55.73 -22.35
C THR A 819 -16.74 -56.21 -20.92
N THR A 820 -16.61 -57.52 -20.68
CA THR A 820 -16.71 -58.10 -19.34
C THR A 820 -15.35 -58.11 -18.66
N TYR A 821 -15.30 -57.59 -17.43
CA TYR A 821 -14.11 -57.58 -16.59
C TYR A 821 -14.33 -58.39 -15.32
N TYR A 822 -13.29 -59.05 -14.84
CA TYR A 822 -13.23 -59.83 -13.61
C TYR A 822 -12.27 -59.14 -12.63
N TRP A 823 -12.61 -59.07 -11.35
CA TRP A 823 -11.78 -58.43 -10.34
C TRP A 823 -11.79 -59.17 -9.01
N LYS A 824 -10.69 -59.07 -8.28
CA LYS A 824 -10.48 -59.65 -6.95
C LYS A 824 -9.54 -58.79 -6.12
N VAL A 825 -9.65 -58.87 -4.80
CA VAL A 825 -8.90 -58.02 -3.86
C VAL A 825 -8.28 -58.84 -2.74
N LYS A 826 -7.04 -58.56 -2.35
CA LYS A 826 -6.36 -59.20 -1.21
C LYS A 826 -5.92 -58.13 -0.18
N PRO A 827 -6.24 -58.28 1.11
CA PRO A 827 -5.78 -57.36 2.15
C PRO A 827 -4.32 -57.60 2.51
N LYS A 828 -3.64 -56.56 2.96
CA LYS A 828 -2.21 -56.58 3.31
C LYS A 828 -1.87 -55.60 4.41
N ASN A 829 -0.83 -55.94 5.16
CA ASN A 829 -0.13 -55.01 6.03
C ASN A 829 1.37 -55.33 6.09
N THR A 830 2.10 -54.63 6.96
CA THR A 830 3.53 -54.85 7.17
C THR A 830 3.86 -56.21 7.80
N CYS A 831 2.87 -56.91 8.34
CA CYS A 831 2.99 -58.17 9.05
C CYS A 831 2.70 -59.39 8.17
N GLY A 832 2.01 -59.21 7.04
CA GLY A 832 1.77 -60.27 6.07
C GLY A 832 0.77 -59.91 4.98
N ASP A 833 0.55 -60.89 4.11
CA ASP A 833 -0.43 -60.85 3.03
C ASP A 833 -1.62 -61.74 3.39
N GLY A 834 -2.84 -61.25 3.17
CA GLY A 834 -4.06 -62.05 3.26
C GLY A 834 -4.28 -62.96 2.06
N VAL A 835 -5.53 -63.37 1.85
CA VAL A 835 -5.96 -64.14 0.66
C VAL A 835 -6.81 -63.27 -0.27
N PHE A 836 -6.81 -63.57 -1.56
CA PHE A 836 -7.72 -62.92 -2.50
C PHE A 836 -9.17 -63.24 -2.15
N SER A 837 -10.04 -62.25 -2.35
CA SER A 837 -11.50 -62.38 -2.28
C SER A 837 -12.02 -63.33 -3.35
N GLU A 838 -13.31 -63.65 -3.25
CA GLU A 838 -14.07 -64.18 -4.39
C GLU A 838 -13.95 -63.24 -5.61
N ILE A 839 -14.06 -63.82 -6.80
CA ILE A 839 -13.98 -63.09 -8.07
C ILE A 839 -15.35 -62.52 -8.42
N PHE A 840 -15.44 -61.20 -8.57
CA PHE A 840 -16.63 -60.54 -9.12
C PHE A 840 -16.38 -60.17 -10.58
N ASN A 841 -17.47 -60.03 -11.35
CA ASN A 841 -17.39 -59.53 -12.72
C ASN A 841 -18.46 -58.49 -13.03
N PHE A 842 -18.20 -57.64 -14.01
CA PHE A 842 -19.13 -56.63 -14.52
C PHE A 842 -18.91 -56.39 -16.03
N LYS A 843 -19.89 -55.82 -16.71
CA LYS A 843 -19.83 -55.52 -18.15
C LYS A 843 -20.01 -54.03 -18.44
N THR A 844 -19.10 -53.44 -19.23
CA THR A 844 -19.14 -52.01 -19.58
C THR A 844 -20.26 -51.65 -20.57
N ILE A 845 -20.76 -50.41 -20.50
CA ILE A 845 -21.74 -49.86 -21.45
C ILE A 845 -21.22 -49.79 -22.91
N SER A 846 -22.13 -49.67 -23.87
CA SER A 846 -21.88 -49.36 -25.29
C SER A 846 -22.25 -47.90 -25.55
N SER A 847 -21.40 -47.11 -26.21
CA SER A 847 -21.54 -45.65 -26.29
C SER A 847 -21.58 -45.19 -27.75
N PHE A 848 -22.78 -45.11 -28.34
CA PHE A 848 -23.01 -44.53 -29.67
C PHE A 848 -24.29 -43.72 -29.64
N TYR A 849 -24.28 -42.53 -30.24
CA TYR A 849 -25.50 -41.77 -30.53
C TYR A 849 -26.36 -42.56 -31.51
N CYS A 850 -27.68 -42.37 -31.44
CA CYS A 850 -28.61 -42.97 -32.40
C CYS A 850 -28.31 -42.49 -33.83
N ALA A 851 -28.60 -43.35 -34.82
CA ALA A 851 -28.60 -42.95 -36.22
C ALA A 851 -29.72 -41.92 -36.48
N SER A 852 -29.46 -40.98 -37.39
CA SER A 852 -30.38 -39.91 -37.78
C SER A 852 -30.13 -39.63 -39.26
N THR A 853 -30.88 -40.33 -40.10
CA THR A 853 -30.72 -40.39 -41.55
C THR A 853 -32.01 -39.97 -42.24
N PHE A 854 -31.87 -39.44 -43.45
CA PHE A 854 -32.93 -38.99 -44.33
C PHE A 854 -32.68 -39.51 -45.75
N THR A 855 -33.66 -39.33 -46.63
CA THR A 855 -33.60 -39.70 -48.04
C THR A 855 -33.59 -38.42 -48.87
N ASP A 856 -32.59 -38.27 -49.75
CA ASP A 856 -32.57 -37.18 -50.72
C ASP A 856 -32.86 -37.70 -52.14
N GLU A 857 -33.51 -36.87 -52.96
CA GLU A 857 -33.78 -37.18 -54.36
C GLU A 857 -32.58 -36.84 -55.25
N VAL A 858 -32.41 -37.56 -56.36
CA VAL A 858 -31.37 -37.25 -57.34
C VAL A 858 -31.64 -35.88 -57.99
N GLY A 859 -30.98 -34.84 -57.46
CA GLY A 859 -31.17 -33.44 -57.86
C GLY A 859 -31.90 -32.56 -56.84
N GLY A 860 -32.14 -33.06 -55.62
CA GLY A 860 -32.62 -32.28 -54.49
C GLY A 860 -31.69 -31.11 -54.15
N THR A 861 -32.28 -30.06 -53.60
CA THR A 861 -31.54 -28.88 -53.12
C THR A 861 -31.86 -28.57 -51.66
N GLU A 862 -32.68 -29.37 -51.00
CA GLU A 862 -32.97 -29.25 -49.57
C GLU A 862 -31.73 -29.67 -48.78
N HIS A 863 -31.18 -28.77 -47.96
CA HIS A 863 -30.02 -29.02 -47.08
C HIS A 863 -29.74 -27.83 -46.16
N ILE A 864 -29.06 -28.09 -45.06
CA ILE A 864 -28.32 -27.13 -44.27
C ILE A 864 -27.15 -26.61 -45.12
N THR A 865 -27.05 -25.29 -45.21
CA THR A 865 -26.01 -24.61 -46.00
C THR A 865 -24.95 -23.98 -45.12
N ASN A 866 -25.29 -23.62 -43.87
CA ASN A 866 -24.36 -23.06 -42.92
C ASN A 866 -24.83 -23.20 -41.48
N VAL A 867 -23.93 -23.62 -40.58
CA VAL A 867 -24.14 -23.58 -39.12
C VAL A 867 -23.09 -22.69 -38.48
N THR A 868 -23.53 -21.74 -37.66
CA THR A 868 -22.62 -20.96 -36.80
C THR A 868 -23.01 -21.04 -35.34
N PHE A 869 -22.05 -21.39 -34.48
CA PHE A 869 -22.21 -21.43 -33.02
C PHE A 869 -20.90 -21.09 -32.33
N ASN A 870 -20.85 -19.95 -31.64
CA ASN A 870 -19.61 -19.38 -31.11
C ASN A 870 -18.49 -19.28 -32.17
N THR A 871 -17.48 -20.16 -32.15
CA THR A 871 -16.40 -20.19 -33.15
C THR A 871 -16.64 -21.16 -34.31
N ILE A 872 -17.66 -22.02 -34.24
CA ILE A 872 -18.12 -22.81 -35.39
C ILE A 872 -18.71 -21.84 -36.42
N ASN A 873 -18.26 -21.97 -37.66
CA ASN A 873 -18.85 -21.37 -38.85
C ASN A 873 -18.56 -22.28 -40.03
N ASN A 874 -19.43 -23.26 -40.26
CA ASN A 874 -19.25 -24.31 -41.26
C ASN A 874 -20.22 -24.12 -42.41
N ASN A 875 -19.74 -24.08 -43.65
CA ASN A 875 -20.59 -24.16 -44.84
C ASN A 875 -20.54 -25.60 -45.37
N SER A 876 -21.70 -26.22 -45.50
CA SER A 876 -21.91 -27.58 -45.98
C SER A 876 -22.65 -27.58 -47.31
N GLY A 877 -22.75 -28.75 -47.93
CA GLY A 877 -23.51 -28.95 -49.16
C GLY A 877 -24.32 -30.23 -49.03
N ASN A 878 -25.41 -30.34 -49.79
CA ASN A 878 -26.38 -31.42 -49.63
C ASN A 878 -25.75 -32.83 -49.67
N ASP A 879 -25.96 -33.61 -48.61
CA ASP A 879 -25.68 -35.05 -48.61
C ASP A 879 -26.78 -35.87 -49.28
N THR A 880 -26.55 -36.16 -50.56
CA THR A 880 -27.46 -36.96 -51.40
C THR A 880 -27.49 -38.48 -51.08
N VAL A 881 -26.78 -38.96 -50.05
CA VAL A 881 -26.65 -40.40 -49.75
C VAL A 881 -27.65 -40.84 -48.68
N ASP A 882 -27.55 -40.27 -47.48
CA ASP A 882 -28.42 -40.59 -46.36
C ASP A 882 -28.77 -39.36 -45.50
N GLY A 883 -28.56 -38.15 -46.03
CA GLY A 883 -28.88 -36.88 -45.39
C GLY A 883 -28.18 -36.70 -44.05
N TYR A 884 -27.04 -37.36 -43.83
CA TYR A 884 -26.29 -37.29 -42.58
C TYR A 884 -24.83 -36.92 -42.83
N GLU A 885 -24.44 -35.75 -42.37
CA GLU A 885 -23.06 -35.30 -42.40
C GLU A 885 -22.43 -35.27 -41.00
N ASN A 886 -21.24 -35.85 -40.88
CA ASN A 886 -20.47 -35.84 -39.64
C ASN A 886 -19.34 -34.81 -39.72
N PHE A 887 -19.57 -33.66 -39.08
CA PHE A 887 -18.60 -32.58 -38.89
C PHE A 887 -18.01 -32.55 -37.48
N ALA A 888 -17.92 -33.68 -36.77
CA ALA A 888 -17.38 -33.73 -35.41
C ALA A 888 -15.91 -33.23 -35.29
N SER A 889 -15.18 -33.08 -36.39
CA SER A 889 -13.86 -32.40 -36.40
C SER A 889 -13.93 -30.87 -36.37
N VAL A 890 -15.11 -30.29 -36.57
CA VAL A 890 -15.39 -28.85 -36.48
C VAL A 890 -15.89 -28.57 -35.06
N GLU A 891 -15.08 -27.86 -34.28
CA GLU A 891 -15.26 -27.74 -32.84
C GLU A 891 -15.22 -26.30 -32.33
N THR A 892 -15.85 -26.06 -31.18
CA THR A 892 -15.80 -24.76 -30.47
C THR A 892 -15.66 -24.95 -28.97
N ASN A 893 -14.95 -24.03 -28.31
CA ASN A 893 -14.81 -24.00 -26.85
C ASN A 893 -15.78 -22.99 -26.24
N ILE A 894 -16.52 -23.41 -25.22
CA ILE A 894 -17.52 -22.58 -24.52
C ILE A 894 -17.46 -22.81 -23.00
N LYS A 895 -18.06 -21.93 -22.21
CA LYS A 895 -18.06 -22.02 -20.73
C LYS A 895 -19.46 -22.16 -20.17
N ARG A 896 -19.57 -22.84 -19.02
CA ARG A 896 -20.82 -22.90 -18.24
C ARG A 896 -21.33 -21.50 -17.91
N GLY A 897 -22.63 -21.28 -18.08
CA GLY A 897 -23.27 -19.99 -17.86
C GLY A 897 -23.10 -18.96 -18.99
N ASP A 898 -22.20 -19.19 -19.97
CA ASP A 898 -22.12 -18.34 -21.16
C ASP A 898 -23.33 -18.62 -22.06
N SER A 899 -23.81 -17.58 -22.74
CA SER A 899 -24.91 -17.67 -23.71
C SER A 899 -24.40 -17.31 -25.10
N HIS A 900 -24.65 -18.18 -26.07
CA HIS A 900 -24.21 -18.05 -27.45
C HIS A 900 -25.39 -18.19 -28.41
N GLN A 901 -25.44 -17.33 -29.42
CA GLN A 901 -26.43 -17.46 -30.48
C GLN A 901 -26.03 -18.57 -31.46
N ILE A 902 -26.92 -19.54 -31.66
CA ILE A 902 -26.87 -20.50 -32.76
C ILE A 902 -27.58 -19.91 -33.98
N SER A 903 -27.02 -20.10 -35.16
CA SER A 903 -27.60 -19.67 -36.43
C SER A 903 -27.44 -20.79 -37.46
N VAL A 904 -28.56 -21.31 -37.96
CA VAL A 904 -28.63 -22.37 -38.96
C VAL A 904 -29.25 -21.78 -40.23
N THR A 905 -28.48 -21.76 -41.31
CA THR A 905 -28.95 -21.37 -42.64
C THR A 905 -29.22 -22.62 -43.45
N LEU A 906 -30.44 -22.78 -43.92
CA LEU A 906 -30.89 -23.95 -44.69
C LEU A 906 -31.56 -23.51 -45.99
N ASP A 907 -31.47 -24.33 -47.03
CA ASP A 907 -32.22 -24.23 -48.28
C ASP A 907 -33.39 -25.21 -48.20
N THR A 908 -34.62 -24.74 -48.28
CA THR A 908 -35.80 -25.61 -48.15
C THR A 908 -36.17 -26.35 -49.43
N GLY A 909 -35.38 -26.21 -50.51
CA GLY A 909 -35.74 -26.81 -51.81
C GLY A 909 -37.05 -26.30 -52.43
N GLY A 910 -37.64 -25.22 -51.90
CA GLY A 910 -38.95 -24.70 -52.30
C GLY A 910 -40.11 -25.19 -51.44
N TYR A 911 -39.81 -25.84 -50.32
CA TYR A 911 -40.75 -26.38 -49.34
C TYR A 911 -40.60 -25.68 -47.98
N GLN A 912 -40.95 -26.37 -46.88
CA GLN A 912 -40.96 -25.87 -45.52
C GLN A 912 -40.23 -26.88 -44.62
N ASP A 913 -39.24 -26.40 -43.85
CA ASP A 913 -38.44 -27.24 -42.94
C ASP A 913 -38.43 -26.69 -41.53
N HIS A 914 -38.56 -27.59 -40.56
CA HIS A 914 -38.42 -27.28 -39.15
C HIS A 914 -37.01 -27.63 -38.65
N CYS A 915 -36.42 -26.79 -37.82
CA CYS A 915 -35.04 -26.98 -37.35
C CYS A 915 -34.97 -27.18 -35.83
N PHE A 916 -34.32 -28.27 -35.42
CA PHE A 916 -33.94 -28.54 -34.04
C PHE A 916 -32.43 -28.64 -33.89
N VAL A 917 -31.95 -28.22 -32.72
CA VAL A 917 -30.56 -28.40 -32.29
C VAL A 917 -30.55 -29.18 -30.97
N PHE A 918 -29.70 -30.18 -30.86
CA PHE A 918 -29.53 -31.00 -29.67
C PHE A 918 -28.08 -30.93 -29.19
N ILE A 919 -27.85 -30.75 -27.88
CA ILE A 919 -26.50 -30.75 -27.30
C ILE A 919 -26.49 -31.64 -26.05
N ASP A 920 -25.74 -32.73 -26.10
CA ASP A 920 -25.61 -33.70 -25.00
C ASP A 920 -24.73 -33.11 -23.87
N TRP A 921 -25.32 -32.29 -23.01
CA TRP A 921 -24.60 -31.56 -21.97
C TRP A 921 -24.08 -32.49 -20.87
N ASN A 922 -24.74 -33.62 -20.65
CA ASN A 922 -24.39 -34.57 -19.59
C ASN A 922 -23.41 -35.68 -20.06
N GLN A 923 -23.13 -35.75 -21.37
CA GLN A 923 -22.25 -36.71 -22.05
C GLN A 923 -22.66 -38.18 -21.86
N ASP A 924 -23.97 -38.45 -21.75
CA ASP A 924 -24.53 -39.80 -21.56
C ASP A 924 -24.85 -40.54 -22.89
N TYR A 925 -24.54 -39.90 -24.03
CA TYR A 925 -24.79 -40.40 -25.39
C TYR A 925 -26.28 -40.48 -25.77
N VAL A 926 -27.16 -39.82 -25.01
CA VAL A 926 -28.60 -39.71 -25.27
C VAL A 926 -29.00 -38.24 -25.30
N PHE A 927 -29.51 -37.77 -26.43
CA PHE A 927 -30.06 -36.41 -26.52
C PHE A 927 -31.44 -36.34 -25.85
N ASP A 928 -31.52 -35.74 -24.65
CA ASP A 928 -32.77 -35.59 -23.91
C ASP A 928 -33.67 -34.48 -24.51
N LYS A 929 -34.86 -34.85 -24.99
CA LYS A 929 -35.80 -33.92 -25.64
C LYS A 929 -36.32 -32.78 -24.74
N ALA A 930 -36.23 -32.93 -23.41
CA ALA A 930 -36.70 -31.95 -22.44
C ALA A 930 -35.59 -30.97 -21.99
N THR A 931 -34.34 -31.44 -21.87
CA THR A 931 -33.24 -30.63 -21.33
C THR A 931 -32.17 -30.23 -22.34
N GLU A 932 -32.09 -30.90 -23.48
CA GLU A 932 -30.98 -30.77 -24.43
C GLU A 932 -31.41 -30.36 -25.84
N ARG A 933 -32.72 -30.21 -26.07
CA ARG A 933 -33.32 -29.79 -27.34
C ARG A 933 -33.60 -28.29 -27.38
N TYR A 934 -33.23 -27.66 -28.48
CA TYR A 934 -33.48 -26.27 -28.80
C TYR A 934 -34.25 -26.16 -30.12
N ASP A 935 -35.45 -25.57 -30.05
CA ASP A 935 -36.33 -25.33 -31.19
C ASP A 935 -35.98 -24.00 -31.85
N LEU A 936 -35.55 -24.04 -33.12
CA LEU A 936 -35.20 -22.87 -33.91
C LEU A 936 -36.38 -22.42 -34.81
N GLY A 937 -37.46 -23.18 -34.86
CA GLY A 937 -38.69 -22.89 -35.59
C GLY A 937 -38.69 -23.42 -37.03
N THR A 938 -39.75 -23.07 -37.76
CA THR A 938 -39.93 -23.47 -39.16
C THR A 938 -39.56 -22.37 -40.14
N LYS A 939 -38.79 -22.70 -41.18
CA LYS A 939 -38.61 -21.85 -42.36
C LYS A 939 -39.64 -22.23 -43.43
N VAL A 940 -40.56 -21.31 -43.74
CA VAL A 940 -41.54 -21.42 -44.83
C VAL A 940 -41.06 -20.62 -46.03
N ASP A 941 -41.14 -21.15 -47.25
CA ASP A 941 -40.96 -20.35 -48.46
C ASP A 941 -42.19 -19.48 -48.75
N ALA A 942 -42.01 -18.26 -49.25
CA ALA A 942 -43.11 -17.32 -49.49
C ALA A 942 -43.64 -17.43 -50.94
N ASP A 943 -44.61 -18.34 -51.09
CA ASP A 943 -45.82 -18.31 -51.94
C ASP A 943 -45.76 -18.60 -53.45
N GLY A 944 -44.79 -19.40 -53.92
CA GLY A 944 -44.83 -19.89 -55.30
C GLY A 944 -44.59 -18.82 -56.37
N ASP A 945 -43.76 -17.80 -56.11
CA ASP A 945 -43.09 -17.06 -57.20
C ASP A 945 -41.69 -16.51 -56.82
N VAL A 946 -40.68 -17.31 -57.13
CA VAL A 946 -39.46 -17.02 -57.90
C VAL A 946 -38.87 -15.59 -57.85
N ASN A 947 -38.11 -15.30 -56.78
CA ASN A 947 -36.91 -14.44 -56.68
C ASN A 947 -36.85 -13.87 -55.25
N THR A 948 -36.00 -14.25 -54.31
CA THR A 948 -34.65 -14.82 -54.30
C THR A 948 -34.39 -15.12 -52.81
N THR A 949 -34.58 -16.31 -52.25
CA THR A 949 -33.80 -17.57 -52.37
C THR A 949 -34.51 -18.57 -51.44
N ASN A 950 -34.59 -19.85 -51.80
CA ASN A 950 -35.05 -20.95 -50.92
C ASN A 950 -34.28 -21.05 -49.58
N LYS A 951 -33.24 -20.23 -49.42
CA LYS A 951 -32.37 -20.13 -48.27
C LYS A 951 -32.92 -19.19 -47.20
N GLY A 952 -32.94 -19.64 -45.96
CA GLY A 952 -33.24 -18.82 -44.79
C GLY A 952 -32.38 -19.17 -43.60
N THR A 953 -32.21 -18.23 -42.68
CA THR A 953 -31.45 -18.41 -41.46
C THR A 953 -32.38 -18.38 -40.25
N LEU A 954 -32.35 -19.44 -39.44
CA LEU A 954 -33.05 -19.56 -38.17
C LEU A 954 -32.03 -19.40 -37.03
N THR A 955 -32.39 -18.68 -35.98
CA THR A 955 -31.48 -18.36 -34.88
C THR A 955 -32.14 -18.55 -33.52
N SER A 956 -31.37 -18.98 -32.52
CA SER A 956 -31.80 -19.05 -31.12
C SER A 956 -30.62 -18.77 -30.19
N ASP A 957 -30.87 -18.36 -28.94
CA ASP A 957 -29.83 -18.18 -27.95
C ASP A 957 -29.76 -19.42 -27.04
N ILE A 958 -28.59 -20.05 -26.97
CA ILE A 958 -28.34 -21.23 -26.15
C ILE A 958 -27.42 -20.83 -24.99
N THR A 959 -27.92 -20.97 -23.76
CA THR A 959 -27.13 -20.81 -22.54
C THR A 959 -26.59 -22.16 -22.09
N VAL A 960 -25.28 -22.26 -21.87
CA VAL A 960 -24.62 -23.48 -21.40
C VAL A 960 -25.04 -23.76 -19.95
N PRO A 961 -25.64 -24.93 -19.64
CA PRO A 961 -26.05 -25.26 -18.27
C PRO A 961 -24.91 -25.24 -17.27
N ASP A 962 -25.18 -24.82 -16.02
CA ASP A 962 -24.19 -24.77 -14.94
C ASP A 962 -23.68 -26.18 -14.53
N ASP A 963 -24.43 -27.22 -14.86
CA ASP A 963 -24.10 -28.63 -14.62
C ASP A 963 -23.52 -29.36 -15.84
N ALA A 964 -23.39 -28.70 -17.00
CA ALA A 964 -22.85 -29.30 -18.23
C ALA A 964 -21.46 -29.92 -18.03
N VAL A 965 -21.31 -31.22 -18.27
CA VAL A 965 -20.06 -31.98 -17.99
C VAL A 965 -18.90 -31.41 -18.82
N PHE A 966 -17.76 -31.20 -18.16
CA PHE A 966 -16.55 -30.67 -18.82
C PHE A 966 -16.01 -31.66 -19.87
N GLY A 967 -15.42 -31.14 -20.94
CA GLY A 967 -14.90 -31.94 -22.04
C GLY A 967 -15.73 -31.82 -23.32
N SER A 968 -15.44 -32.67 -24.30
CA SER A 968 -16.08 -32.66 -25.62
C SER A 968 -17.41 -33.40 -25.61
N THR A 969 -18.44 -32.81 -26.19
CA THR A 969 -19.74 -33.41 -26.47
C THR A 969 -20.20 -33.11 -27.91
N ILE A 970 -21.24 -33.79 -28.38
CA ILE A 970 -21.82 -33.58 -29.71
C ILE A 970 -22.97 -32.59 -29.67
N MET A 971 -22.97 -31.67 -30.64
CA MET A 971 -24.11 -30.86 -31.03
C MET A 971 -24.66 -31.39 -32.35
N ARG A 972 -25.92 -31.81 -32.38
CA ARG A 972 -26.63 -32.28 -33.57
C ARG A 972 -27.61 -31.22 -34.06
N VAL A 973 -27.55 -30.88 -35.34
CA VAL A 973 -28.51 -29.99 -36.02
C VAL A 973 -29.34 -30.83 -36.96
N VAL A 974 -30.66 -30.74 -36.86
CA VAL A 974 -31.61 -31.49 -37.70
C VAL A 974 -32.54 -30.49 -38.38
N ILE A 975 -32.70 -30.65 -39.70
CA ILE A 975 -33.81 -30.06 -40.45
C ILE A 975 -34.70 -31.19 -40.96
N GLU A 976 -36.02 -31.01 -40.89
CA GLU A 976 -36.98 -31.99 -41.37
C GLU A 976 -38.16 -31.30 -42.05
N TYR A 977 -38.61 -31.86 -43.18
CA TYR A 977 -39.74 -31.37 -43.94
C TYR A 977 -41.03 -31.34 -43.10
N ASP A 978 -41.71 -30.19 -43.10
CA ASP A 978 -42.93 -29.91 -42.35
C ASP A 978 -44.12 -29.74 -43.31
N ASP A 979 -45.03 -30.72 -43.30
CA ASP A 979 -46.22 -30.78 -44.17
C ASP A 979 -47.42 -29.94 -43.68
N SER A 980 -47.17 -28.97 -42.80
CA SER A 980 -48.13 -28.10 -42.10
C SER A 980 -49.00 -28.78 -41.04
N SER A 981 -48.77 -30.07 -40.74
CA SER A 981 -49.46 -30.78 -39.66
C SER A 981 -48.62 -31.76 -38.82
N SER A 982 -47.41 -32.14 -39.24
CA SER A 982 -46.47 -32.91 -38.41
C SER A 982 -45.03 -32.85 -38.90
N TYR A 983 -44.08 -32.84 -37.96
CA TYR A 983 -42.63 -33.00 -38.15
C TYR A 983 -42.06 -33.81 -36.97
N GLY A 984 -40.95 -34.51 -37.19
CA GLY A 984 -40.22 -35.20 -36.12
C GLY A 984 -39.64 -34.22 -35.10
N ASP A 985 -39.63 -34.63 -33.83
CA ASP A 985 -39.28 -33.75 -32.70
C ASP A 985 -38.02 -34.21 -31.96
N GLY A 986 -37.30 -35.18 -32.52
CA GLY A 986 -36.17 -35.84 -31.91
C GLY A 986 -35.00 -36.09 -32.85
N PRO A 987 -33.85 -36.51 -32.30
CA PRO A 987 -32.57 -36.52 -33.00
C PRO A 987 -32.21 -37.87 -33.63
N CYS A 988 -33.16 -38.80 -33.75
CA CYS A 988 -32.92 -40.18 -34.16
C CYS A 988 -33.88 -40.61 -35.27
N ASP A 989 -33.53 -41.64 -36.07
CA ASP A 989 -34.39 -42.22 -37.12
C ASP A 989 -35.79 -42.58 -36.61
N SER A 990 -35.92 -43.02 -35.36
CA SER A 990 -37.20 -43.38 -34.75
C SER A 990 -38.08 -42.18 -34.40
N ASP A 991 -37.50 -40.98 -34.39
CA ASP A 991 -38.17 -39.72 -34.06
C ASP A 991 -38.58 -38.93 -35.31
N HIS A 992 -37.99 -39.22 -36.47
CA HIS A 992 -38.35 -38.59 -37.74
C HIS A 992 -39.76 -39.04 -38.18
N LEU A 993 -40.56 -38.12 -38.69
CA LEU A 993 -41.90 -38.37 -39.23
C LEU A 993 -41.95 -38.24 -40.75
N SER A 994 -40.98 -37.55 -41.34
CA SER A 994 -40.71 -37.43 -42.77
C SER A 994 -39.46 -38.23 -43.16
N GLU A 995 -39.41 -38.63 -44.43
CA GLU A 995 -38.19 -39.19 -45.03
C GLU A 995 -37.26 -38.11 -45.60
N TYR A 996 -37.70 -36.84 -45.66
CA TYR A 996 -36.95 -35.70 -46.21
C TYR A 996 -36.44 -34.78 -45.10
N GLY A 997 -35.18 -34.40 -45.18
CA GLY A 997 -34.46 -33.62 -44.17
C GLY A 997 -32.95 -33.81 -44.26
N GLU A 998 -32.21 -33.22 -43.33
CA GLU A 998 -30.77 -33.40 -43.20
C GLU A 998 -30.32 -33.26 -41.74
N THR A 999 -29.28 -33.99 -41.36
CA THR A 999 -28.65 -33.93 -40.05
C THR A 999 -27.17 -33.66 -40.14
N GLU A 1000 -26.67 -32.75 -39.29
CA GLU A 1000 -25.26 -32.45 -39.14
C GLU A 1000 -24.80 -32.56 -37.68
N ASP A 1001 -23.69 -33.27 -37.44
CA ASP A 1001 -23.07 -33.38 -36.11
C ASP A 1001 -21.79 -32.53 -36.00
N TYR A 1002 -21.65 -31.79 -34.89
CA TYR A 1002 -20.52 -30.93 -34.54
C TYR A 1002 -19.99 -31.21 -33.14
N THR A 1003 -18.76 -30.79 -32.82
CA THR A 1003 -18.20 -30.94 -31.46
C THR A 1003 -18.27 -29.64 -30.66
N VAL A 1004 -18.76 -29.71 -29.43
CA VAL A 1004 -18.75 -28.62 -28.45
C VAL A 1004 -17.88 -29.02 -27.27
N ILE A 1005 -16.91 -28.18 -26.90
CA ILE A 1005 -16.00 -28.42 -25.79
C ILE A 1005 -16.37 -27.48 -24.65
N VAL A 1006 -16.89 -28.03 -23.55
CA VAL A 1006 -17.14 -27.29 -22.31
C VAL A 1006 -15.81 -27.15 -21.59
N ASP A 1007 -15.24 -25.95 -21.68
CA ASP A 1007 -13.89 -25.64 -21.21
C ASP A 1007 -13.81 -25.68 -19.68
N THR A 1008 -12.76 -26.34 -19.18
CA THR A 1008 -12.39 -26.22 -17.77
C THR A 1008 -11.79 -24.84 -17.61
N THR A 1009 -12.40 -23.96 -16.81
CA THR A 1009 -11.94 -22.58 -16.65
C THR A 1009 -10.42 -22.53 -16.42
N ALA A 1010 -9.68 -22.08 -17.42
CA ALA A 1010 -8.32 -21.58 -17.26
C ALA A 1010 -8.38 -20.24 -16.52
N SER A 1011 -8.76 -20.30 -15.26
CA SER A 1011 -8.55 -19.17 -14.36
C SER A 1011 -7.06 -19.13 -14.02
N ILE A 1012 -6.45 -17.96 -14.23
CA ILE A 1012 -5.18 -17.59 -13.60
C ILE A 1012 -5.48 -17.00 -12.21
N ASP A 1013 -6.46 -17.54 -11.50
CA ASP A 1013 -6.49 -17.35 -10.08
C ASP A 1013 -5.24 -18.02 -9.53
N ASP A 1014 -4.34 -17.17 -9.05
CA ASP A 1014 -3.31 -17.53 -8.11
C ASP A 1014 -4.03 -18.04 -6.85
N VAL A 1015 -4.53 -19.28 -6.90
CA VAL A 1015 -5.24 -19.89 -5.79
C VAL A 1015 -4.21 -20.24 -4.75
N VAL A 1016 -4.07 -19.34 -3.79
CA VAL A 1016 -3.16 -19.51 -2.66
C VAL A 1016 -3.56 -20.78 -1.92
N PHE A 1017 -2.64 -21.74 -1.84
CA PHE A 1017 -2.84 -22.90 -0.97
C PHE A 1017 -3.12 -22.42 0.47
N GLU A 1018 -4.04 -23.06 1.19
CA GLU A 1018 -4.27 -22.74 2.60
C GLU A 1018 -2.95 -22.92 3.38
N GLY A 1019 -2.60 -21.97 4.25
CA GLY A 1019 -1.34 -22.03 4.99
C GLY A 1019 -0.08 -21.87 4.14
N PHE A 1020 -0.19 -21.33 2.90
CA PHE A 1020 0.98 -21.04 2.09
C PHE A 1020 1.91 -20.03 2.79
N ASN A 1021 3.14 -20.44 3.09
CA ASN A 1021 4.16 -19.58 3.69
C ASN A 1021 5.53 -19.87 3.06
N LEU A 1022 6.26 -18.82 2.71
CA LEU A 1022 7.59 -18.87 2.11
C LEU A 1022 8.55 -18.01 2.94
N PHE A 1023 9.39 -18.63 3.76
CA PHE A 1023 10.28 -17.89 4.67
C PHE A 1023 11.64 -18.59 4.91
N PRO A 1024 12.71 -17.84 5.20
CA PRO A 1024 12.81 -16.39 5.08
C PRO A 1024 12.79 -15.95 3.60
N ASN A 1025 12.25 -14.77 3.33
CA ASN A 1025 12.30 -14.13 2.02
C ASN A 1025 12.40 -12.60 2.22
N PRO A 1026 13.56 -11.95 2.01
CA PRO A 1026 14.75 -12.47 1.33
C PRO A 1026 15.50 -13.59 2.08
N THR A 1027 16.11 -14.51 1.33
CA THR A 1027 16.92 -15.64 1.82
C THR A 1027 18.39 -15.53 1.39
N LYS A 1028 19.31 -16.24 2.07
CA LYS A 1028 20.70 -16.48 1.62
C LYS A 1028 20.86 -17.75 0.77
N GLY A 1029 19.76 -18.30 0.25
CA GLY A 1029 19.73 -19.48 -0.61
C GLY A 1029 18.88 -20.65 -0.07
N GLU A 1030 18.58 -20.69 1.23
CA GLU A 1030 17.70 -21.69 1.86
C GLU A 1030 16.40 -21.08 2.39
N PHE A 1031 15.27 -21.70 2.09
CA PHE A 1031 13.96 -21.27 2.56
C PHE A 1031 13.06 -22.46 2.87
N THR A 1032 12.02 -22.23 3.66
CA THR A 1032 10.97 -23.19 4.00
C THR A 1032 9.70 -22.81 3.24
N LEU A 1033 9.13 -23.80 2.56
CA LEU A 1033 7.83 -23.71 1.91
C LEU A 1033 6.83 -24.53 2.71
N ASN A 1034 5.81 -23.86 3.25
CA ASN A 1034 4.64 -24.49 3.87
C ASN A 1034 3.42 -24.26 2.99
N LEU A 1035 2.55 -25.26 2.87
CA LEU A 1035 1.23 -25.15 2.26
C LEU A 1035 0.40 -26.38 2.60
N LYS A 1036 -0.93 -26.25 2.59
CA LYS A 1036 -1.85 -27.38 2.63
C LYS A 1036 -2.11 -27.84 1.21
N VAL A 1037 -1.75 -29.08 0.91
CA VAL A 1037 -1.95 -29.69 -0.42
C VAL A 1037 -3.43 -30.02 -0.59
N ILE A 1038 -3.93 -29.96 -1.82
CA ILE A 1038 -5.34 -30.28 -2.13
C ILE A 1038 -5.56 -31.78 -2.05
N ASN A 1039 -4.55 -32.52 -2.49
CA ASN A 1039 -4.51 -33.96 -2.51
C ASN A 1039 -3.08 -34.43 -2.19
N THR A 1040 -2.90 -35.72 -1.97
CA THR A 1040 -1.61 -36.28 -1.61
C THR A 1040 -0.68 -36.55 -2.81
N ASP A 1041 -1.04 -36.02 -3.98
CA ASP A 1041 -0.31 -36.22 -5.25
C ASP A 1041 0.99 -35.40 -5.29
N GLU A 1042 1.61 -35.33 -6.47
CA GLU A 1042 2.84 -34.58 -6.68
C GLU A 1042 2.68 -33.09 -6.29
N VAL A 1043 3.63 -32.58 -5.51
CA VAL A 1043 3.89 -31.14 -5.35
C VAL A 1043 5.10 -30.78 -6.21
N SER A 1044 4.89 -30.00 -7.27
CA SER A 1044 5.97 -29.46 -8.09
C SER A 1044 6.30 -28.01 -7.66
N VAL A 1045 7.57 -27.75 -7.40
CA VAL A 1045 8.12 -26.44 -7.02
C VAL A 1045 9.14 -26.01 -8.09
N GLN A 1046 8.81 -24.98 -8.85
CA GLN A 1046 9.55 -24.51 -10.00
C GLN A 1046 10.10 -23.09 -9.77
N LEU A 1047 11.38 -22.87 -10.05
CA LEU A 1047 12.03 -21.57 -9.94
C LEU A 1047 12.23 -20.97 -11.33
N PHE A 1048 11.77 -19.74 -11.55
CA PHE A 1048 11.92 -18.98 -12.77
C PHE A 1048 12.73 -17.71 -12.55
N ASP A 1049 13.50 -17.27 -13.54
CA ASP A 1049 14.04 -15.91 -13.54
C ASP A 1049 12.95 -14.87 -13.90
N ILE A 1050 13.26 -13.59 -13.75
CA ILE A 1050 12.33 -12.49 -14.06
C ILE A 1050 11.90 -12.42 -15.55
N ARG A 1051 12.53 -13.20 -16.43
CA ARG A 1051 12.20 -13.29 -17.86
C ARG A 1051 11.32 -14.50 -18.16
N GLY A 1052 10.89 -15.25 -17.14
CA GLY A 1052 10.02 -16.42 -17.26
C GLY A 1052 10.74 -17.70 -17.68
N ARG A 1053 12.09 -17.74 -17.65
CA ARG A 1053 12.86 -18.95 -17.96
C ARG A 1053 12.98 -19.82 -16.71
N LEU A 1054 12.63 -21.11 -16.83
CA LEU A 1054 12.78 -22.10 -15.77
C LEU A 1054 14.26 -22.31 -15.44
N ILE A 1055 14.64 -22.06 -14.19
CA ILE A 1055 16.00 -22.20 -13.65
C ILE A 1055 16.18 -23.57 -13.02
N ASP A 1056 15.19 -24.05 -12.25
CA ASP A 1056 15.24 -25.34 -11.59
C ASP A 1056 13.83 -25.83 -11.18
N GLU A 1057 13.66 -27.13 -10.98
CA GLU A 1057 12.40 -27.74 -10.54
C GLU A 1057 12.66 -28.84 -9.50
N LYS A 1058 11.81 -28.90 -8.46
CA LYS A 1058 11.80 -29.97 -7.47
C LYS A 1058 10.40 -30.57 -7.35
N LYS A 1059 10.31 -31.89 -7.36
CA LYS A 1059 9.05 -32.63 -7.26
C LYS A 1059 9.04 -33.47 -5.98
N TYR A 1060 7.90 -33.49 -5.31
CA TYR A 1060 7.70 -34.24 -4.07
C TYR A 1060 6.44 -35.09 -4.20
N TYR A 1061 6.56 -36.38 -3.88
CA TYR A 1061 5.48 -37.37 -3.96
C TYR A 1061 5.06 -37.83 -2.55
N ASN A 1062 3.87 -38.43 -2.42
CA ASN A 1062 3.32 -38.96 -1.16
C ASN A 1062 3.23 -37.91 -0.05
N THR A 1063 2.75 -36.71 -0.38
CA THR A 1063 2.70 -35.60 0.57
C THR A 1063 1.46 -35.71 1.46
N ILE A 1064 1.63 -35.63 2.77
CA ILE A 1064 0.51 -35.50 3.71
C ILE A 1064 -0.19 -34.14 3.53
N THR A 1065 -1.42 -34.01 4.04
CA THR A 1065 -2.27 -32.81 3.87
C THR A 1065 -1.56 -31.48 4.13
N ASN A 1066 -0.58 -31.43 5.05
CA ASN A 1066 0.27 -30.28 5.28
C ASN A 1066 1.69 -30.52 4.73
N PHE A 1067 2.02 -29.86 3.62
CA PHE A 1067 3.36 -29.88 3.05
C PHE A 1067 4.23 -28.81 3.72
N SER A 1068 5.33 -29.25 4.34
CA SER A 1068 6.37 -28.37 4.88
C SER A 1068 7.74 -28.91 4.52
N LYS A 1069 8.50 -28.17 3.72
CA LYS A 1069 9.86 -28.57 3.31
C LYS A 1069 10.81 -27.37 3.29
N ARG A 1070 11.97 -27.56 3.93
CA ARG A 1070 13.14 -26.70 3.77
C ARG A 1070 13.85 -27.09 2.47
N MET A 1071 14.17 -26.11 1.63
CA MET A 1071 14.80 -26.31 0.33
C MET A 1071 15.67 -25.13 -0.11
N SER A 1072 16.57 -25.41 -1.04
CA SER A 1072 17.44 -24.44 -1.71
C SER A 1072 17.59 -24.81 -3.19
N PHE A 1073 17.92 -23.84 -4.04
CA PHE A 1073 18.24 -24.09 -5.44
C PHE A 1073 19.73 -23.85 -5.68
N GLU A 1074 20.50 -24.93 -5.85
CA GLU A 1074 21.96 -24.87 -5.94
C GLU A 1074 22.45 -24.08 -7.16
N LYS A 1075 21.61 -23.94 -8.20
CA LYS A 1075 21.91 -23.22 -9.44
C LYS A 1075 21.56 -21.72 -9.40
N ALA A 1076 20.92 -21.23 -8.33
CA ALA A 1076 20.42 -19.86 -8.25
C ALA A 1076 21.47 -18.91 -7.64
N SER A 1077 21.85 -17.87 -8.38
CA SER A 1077 22.71 -16.77 -7.89
C SER A 1077 21.89 -15.70 -7.16
N ALA A 1078 22.53 -14.77 -6.45
CA ALA A 1078 21.85 -13.63 -5.83
C ALA A 1078 21.00 -12.85 -6.87
N GLY A 1079 19.72 -12.63 -6.58
CA GLY A 1079 18.76 -12.04 -7.51
C GLY A 1079 17.29 -12.24 -7.10
N LEU A 1080 16.39 -11.68 -7.90
CA LEU A 1080 14.94 -11.86 -7.80
C LEU A 1080 14.49 -12.99 -8.73
N TYR A 1081 13.67 -13.89 -8.21
CA TYR A 1081 13.10 -15.04 -8.93
C TYR A 1081 11.59 -15.14 -8.70
N LEU A 1082 10.92 -15.94 -9.52
CA LEU A 1082 9.52 -16.34 -9.34
C LEU A 1082 9.48 -17.82 -8.99
N LEU A 1083 8.91 -18.15 -7.83
CA LEU A 1083 8.72 -19.52 -7.36
C LEU A 1083 7.26 -19.93 -7.63
N ARG A 1084 7.06 -20.88 -8.54
CA ARG A 1084 5.75 -21.46 -8.85
C ARG A 1084 5.60 -22.79 -8.14
N VAL A 1085 4.46 -23.01 -7.50
CA VAL A 1085 4.12 -24.26 -6.80
C VAL A 1085 2.82 -24.82 -7.35
N ILE A 1086 2.80 -26.11 -7.65
CA ILE A 1086 1.69 -26.81 -8.30
C ILE A 1086 1.38 -28.09 -7.51
N ASN A 1087 0.10 -28.33 -7.20
CA ASN A 1087 -0.38 -29.58 -6.61
C ASN A 1087 -1.86 -29.79 -6.98
N GLY A 1088 -2.17 -30.93 -7.60
CA GLY A 1088 -3.47 -31.17 -8.21
C GLY A 1088 -3.81 -30.12 -9.27
N ASN A 1089 -4.98 -29.49 -9.14
CA ASN A 1089 -5.45 -28.41 -10.01
C ASN A 1089 -5.14 -26.98 -9.49
N LYS A 1090 -4.49 -26.79 -8.32
CA LYS A 1090 -4.04 -25.46 -7.89
C LYS A 1090 -2.59 -25.21 -8.26
N GLN A 1091 -2.34 -23.94 -8.56
CA GLN A 1091 -1.02 -23.38 -8.70
C GLN A 1091 -0.94 -22.03 -7.99
N THR A 1092 0.23 -21.71 -7.45
CA THR A 1092 0.51 -20.35 -6.96
C THR A 1092 1.92 -19.90 -7.34
N THR A 1093 2.12 -18.60 -7.57
CA THR A 1093 3.44 -18.03 -7.90
C THR A 1093 3.83 -16.92 -6.93
N ARG A 1094 5.04 -16.98 -6.35
CA ARG A 1094 5.54 -15.99 -5.37
C ARG A 1094 6.93 -15.48 -5.74
N LYS A 1095 7.22 -14.22 -5.42
CA LYS A 1095 8.57 -13.65 -5.55
C LYS A 1095 9.50 -14.28 -4.52
N LEU A 1096 10.69 -14.72 -4.93
CA LEU A 1096 11.75 -15.19 -4.06
C LEU A 1096 13.01 -14.33 -4.27
N ILE A 1097 13.53 -13.72 -3.22
CA ILE A 1097 14.73 -12.89 -3.26
C ILE A 1097 15.88 -13.67 -2.62
N ILE A 1098 16.92 -13.97 -3.39
CA ILE A 1098 18.15 -14.59 -2.92
C ILE A 1098 19.23 -13.49 -2.81
N LYS A 1099 19.83 -13.31 -1.63
CA LYS A 1099 20.86 -12.30 -1.34
C LYS A 1099 22.27 -12.83 -1.43
#